data_AF-A0A4S8KUA2-F1
#
_entry.id   AF-A0A4S8KUA2-F1
#
_cell.length_a   1.000
_cell.length_b   1.000
_cell.length_c   1.000
_cell.angle_alpha   90.00
_cell.angle_beta   90.00
_cell.angle_gamma   90.00
#
_symmetry.space_group_name_H-M   'P 1'
#
loop_
_entity.id
_entity.type
_entity.pdbx_description
1 polymer ?
#
loop_
_entity_poly.entity_id
_entity_poly.type
_entity_poly.pdbx_seq_one_letter_code
_entity_poly.pdbx_strand_id
1 'polypeptide(L)'
;MSSSTLLPCQRTKEKAEQLKSRLKPKAQVVTTEVQSDTPPSSLCQTLEEDEMTRCSQPATHGYLTPTRCAVHHGQYITMTKSYKDASKIVDEILGGNVIPTQEKIQKLKDHKDCLEKARWVRKYVEAVRKERTGREIHHKRFFLKVDDGHKIRMRNLAKVMASTVEALDALQARALELYMADNPDYEWDSRQQKSLSDEASVKNMIDLTGMNRQGQPNTGKRANESEDDDLIELSLRKEKEGYLNIFKDLLNPFLEDETQEEDLFAKRERAITRIHIRQFVRSICYYDPILWERTKDKVSFEDLFLHDDFTLDDVLRFLILSRKQLEIGLLWMKDSVMEACIMASAPDQKSEIDKAANIGDQKFVREARVRVLGGWIYNKRHERPMTNEGWHPIPANIENRFVRLCNNFNDLHSFLSFTALNRDKPPSWCDPQSHAPRNHLSLSGVVVADMISPNFPLKGPVPTKHPAKRGGIVTWAEIEARAYISETDPGQEVETFGGLEEEPLPQIRGRNFEAPFTSPNNVPVGRGEWDTKVTRTGLDILYSTEGPAKGYLVSAKHESGWFFFFKRFPVKYFVIIDVQQGRAVSHLAKAVAWAALRAQGFAKGEYDARNYARASDQLFQERAKERYSWKPSSSWGTTSMEADMQSAAPITASPSTSSQKPLSNIDPSRALPKLRGMFSSRKADSVEKK
;
A
#
# COMPACT_ATOMS: atom_id res chain seq x y z
N MET A 1 -54.31 11.47 -32.53
CA MET A 1 -54.37 12.07 -33.89
C MET A 1 -53.56 13.35 -33.86
N SER A 2 -52.41 13.36 -34.53
CA SER A 2 -51.62 14.51 -35.00
C SER A 2 -50.32 13.93 -35.58
N SER A 3 -50.37 13.63 -36.88
CA SER A 3 -49.22 13.14 -37.65
C SER A 3 -48.24 14.28 -37.90
N SER A 4 -47.05 14.21 -37.31
CA SER A 4 -45.91 15.06 -37.66
C SER A 4 -44.91 14.24 -38.46
N THR A 5 -45.00 14.34 -39.78
CA THR A 5 -44.10 13.73 -40.74
C THR A 5 -42.78 14.51 -40.76
N LEU A 6 -41.72 13.96 -40.16
CA LEU A 6 -40.37 14.52 -40.24
C LEU A 6 -39.68 14.03 -41.52
N LEU A 7 -39.42 14.95 -42.44
CA LEU A 7 -38.59 14.75 -43.63
C LEU A 7 -37.09 14.60 -43.26
N PRO A 8 -36.28 13.81 -44.00
CA PRO A 8 -34.86 13.67 -43.74
C PRO A 8 -34.07 14.91 -44.19
N CYS A 9 -33.26 15.44 -43.28
CA CYS A 9 -32.32 16.53 -43.53
C CYS A 9 -31.17 16.06 -44.45
N GLN A 10 -31.27 16.35 -45.74
CA GLN A 10 -30.19 16.13 -46.73
C GLN A 10 -29.09 17.21 -46.70
N ARG A 11 -29.10 18.14 -45.73
CA ARG A 11 -28.26 19.35 -45.75
C ARG A 11 -26.84 19.20 -45.15
N THR A 12 -26.43 18.01 -44.74
CA THR A 12 -25.12 17.79 -44.09
C THR A 12 -24.04 17.19 -44.99
N LYS A 13 -24.39 16.61 -46.16
CA LYS A 13 -23.38 16.09 -47.11
C LYS A 13 -22.75 17.18 -47.97
N GLU A 14 -23.51 18.16 -48.46
CA GLU A 14 -22.96 19.23 -49.32
C GLU A 14 -22.03 20.19 -48.57
N LYS A 15 -22.25 20.42 -47.26
CA LYS A 15 -21.32 21.23 -46.44
C LYS A 15 -20.00 20.54 -46.15
N ALA A 16 -19.95 19.19 -46.17
CA ALA A 16 -18.71 18.44 -45.96
C ALA A 16 -17.82 18.41 -47.23
N GLU A 17 -18.43 18.49 -48.42
CA GLU A 17 -17.69 18.61 -49.69
C GLU A 17 -17.26 20.05 -50.01
N GLN A 18 -18.07 21.06 -49.68
CA GLN A 18 -17.67 22.46 -49.84
C GLN A 18 -16.56 22.93 -48.88
N LEU A 19 -16.38 22.27 -47.72
CA LEU A 19 -15.24 22.57 -46.84
C LEU A 19 -13.92 21.92 -47.31
N LYS A 20 -13.98 20.93 -48.21
CA LYS A 20 -12.78 20.30 -48.81
C LYS A 20 -12.20 21.08 -49.98
N SER A 21 -12.94 22.02 -50.58
CA SER A 21 -12.52 22.76 -51.77
C SER A 21 -12.00 24.18 -51.50
N ARG A 22 -12.00 24.67 -50.25
CA ARG A 22 -11.42 25.96 -49.89
C ARG A 22 -10.03 25.83 -49.28
N LEU A 23 -9.04 26.04 -50.16
CA LEU A 23 -7.72 26.64 -49.90
C LEU A 23 -6.85 25.94 -48.84
N LYS A 24 -6.06 24.96 -49.28
CA LYS A 24 -4.67 24.88 -48.79
C LYS A 24 -3.82 25.78 -49.69
N PRO A 25 -3.17 26.84 -49.17
CA PRO A 25 -2.07 27.45 -49.88
C PRO A 25 -1.05 26.33 -50.15
N LYS A 26 -0.54 26.24 -51.39
CA LYS A 26 0.68 25.49 -51.66
C LYS A 26 1.75 26.12 -50.78
N ALA A 27 2.02 25.52 -49.62
CA ALA A 27 3.23 25.82 -48.88
C ALA A 27 4.37 25.51 -49.84
N GLN A 28 5.03 26.55 -50.34
CA GLN A 28 6.36 26.40 -50.91
C GLN A 28 7.16 25.67 -49.86
N VAL A 29 7.48 24.41 -50.15
CA VAL A 29 8.49 23.68 -49.39
C VAL A 29 9.77 24.45 -49.68
N VAL A 30 10.08 25.40 -48.80
CA VAL A 30 11.41 25.98 -48.71
C VAL A 30 12.29 24.82 -48.27
N THR A 31 12.87 24.13 -49.26
CA THR A 31 14.04 23.29 -49.07
C THR A 31 15.17 24.23 -48.66
N THR A 32 15.26 24.50 -47.36
CA THR A 32 16.52 24.96 -46.78
C THR A 32 17.50 23.82 -46.99
N GLU A 33 18.23 23.85 -48.10
CA GLU A 33 19.45 23.07 -48.28
C GLU A 33 20.40 23.50 -47.16
N VAL A 34 20.35 22.77 -46.05
CA VAL A 34 21.44 22.74 -45.11
C VAL A 34 22.53 21.96 -45.83
N GLN A 35 23.38 22.67 -46.58
CA GLN A 35 24.64 22.15 -47.08
C GLN A 35 25.49 21.80 -45.85
N SER A 36 25.38 20.55 -45.39
CA SER A 36 26.34 19.99 -44.47
C SER A 36 27.52 19.50 -45.29
N ASP A 37 28.66 20.20 -45.25
CA ASP A 37 29.92 19.85 -45.92
C ASP A 37 30.57 18.54 -45.41
N THR A 38 29.82 17.71 -44.68
CA THR A 38 30.28 16.40 -44.22
C THR A 38 29.98 15.39 -45.32
N PRO A 39 30.98 14.68 -45.88
CA PRO A 39 30.74 13.66 -46.88
C PRO A 39 29.73 12.63 -46.33
N PRO A 40 28.76 12.16 -47.14
CA PRO A 40 27.76 11.21 -46.69
C PRO A 40 28.49 9.99 -46.13
N SER A 41 28.31 9.76 -44.81
CA SER A 41 28.86 8.60 -44.14
C SER A 41 28.41 7.34 -44.90
N SER A 42 29.37 6.53 -45.34
CA SER A 42 29.10 5.25 -46.00
C SER A 42 28.55 4.19 -45.04
N LEU A 43 28.35 4.55 -43.76
CA LEU A 43 27.86 3.67 -42.71
C LEU A 43 26.35 3.79 -42.56
N CYS A 44 25.74 2.69 -42.12
CA CYS A 44 24.33 2.62 -41.78
C CYS A 44 23.97 3.66 -40.70
N GLN A 45 22.93 4.46 -40.96
CA GLN A 45 22.49 5.52 -40.06
C GLN A 45 21.50 5.04 -38.99
N THR A 46 21.10 3.76 -39.04
CA THR A 46 20.18 3.15 -38.06
C THR A 46 20.86 3.02 -36.69
N LEU A 47 20.09 3.28 -35.64
CA LEU A 47 20.50 2.99 -34.27
C LEU A 47 20.35 1.50 -33.94
N GLU A 48 21.34 0.95 -33.26
CA GLU A 48 21.34 -0.39 -32.67
C GLU A 48 20.30 -0.49 -31.53
N GLU A 49 20.09 -1.68 -30.98
CA GLU A 49 19.11 -1.93 -29.89
C GLU A 49 19.29 -1.06 -28.64
N ASP A 50 20.51 -0.57 -28.38
CA ASP A 50 20.78 0.30 -27.23
C ASP A 50 20.25 1.73 -27.42
N GLU A 51 19.65 2.03 -28.58
CA GLU A 51 19.13 3.34 -28.97
C GLU A 51 20.19 4.47 -28.92
N MET A 52 21.48 4.12 -28.85
CA MET A 52 22.58 5.06 -28.64
C MET A 52 23.68 4.91 -29.69
N THR A 53 24.05 3.67 -30.03
CA THR A 53 25.11 3.38 -30.98
C THR A 53 24.54 3.25 -32.40
N ARG A 54 25.29 3.77 -33.37
CA ARG A 54 24.95 3.61 -34.79
C ARG A 54 25.57 2.33 -35.33
N CYS A 55 24.88 1.73 -36.28
CA CYS A 55 25.39 0.55 -36.96
C CYS A 55 26.66 0.84 -37.74
N SER A 56 27.70 0.02 -37.52
CA SER A 56 28.99 0.14 -38.20
C SER A 56 29.03 -0.53 -39.58
N GLN A 57 27.95 -1.18 -40.00
CA GLN A 57 27.86 -1.84 -41.30
C GLN A 57 27.70 -0.81 -42.43
N PRO A 58 28.21 -1.08 -43.64
CA PRO A 58 28.07 -0.18 -44.77
C PRO A 58 26.60 -0.03 -45.19
N ALA A 59 26.20 1.19 -45.54
CA ALA A 59 24.87 1.46 -46.07
C ALA A 59 24.76 0.97 -47.52
N THR A 60 23.80 0.09 -47.79
CA THR A 60 23.58 -0.53 -49.10
C THR A 60 22.20 -0.20 -49.69
N HIS A 61 21.27 0.31 -48.89
CA HIS A 61 19.88 0.59 -49.30
C HIS A 61 19.44 2.02 -48.92
N GLY A 62 18.59 2.63 -49.76
CA GLY A 62 18.05 3.99 -49.58
C GLY A 62 17.78 4.69 -50.92
N TYR A 63 16.83 5.63 -50.97
CA TYR A 63 16.56 6.42 -52.19
C TYR A 63 17.40 7.71 -52.19
N LEU A 64 17.99 8.03 -53.35
CA LEU A 64 19.03 9.05 -53.61
C LEU A 64 20.37 8.80 -52.92
N THR A 65 20.39 8.41 -51.65
CA THR A 65 21.62 8.00 -50.92
C THR A 65 21.35 6.76 -50.06
N PRO A 66 22.26 5.75 -50.09
CA PRO A 66 22.18 4.62 -49.16
C PRO A 66 22.26 5.12 -47.72
N THR A 67 21.28 4.75 -46.90
CA THR A 67 21.18 5.16 -45.48
C THR A 67 21.18 3.97 -44.53
N ARG A 68 20.94 2.75 -45.03
CA ARG A 68 20.79 1.54 -44.21
C ARG A 68 21.57 0.37 -44.80
N CYS A 69 22.14 -0.49 -43.97
CA CYS A 69 22.67 -1.78 -44.42
C CYS A 69 21.54 -2.76 -44.79
N ALA A 70 21.86 -3.93 -45.33
CA ALA A 70 20.87 -4.94 -45.74
C ALA A 70 19.97 -5.38 -44.57
N VAL A 71 20.58 -5.78 -43.45
CA VAL A 71 19.87 -6.23 -42.24
C VAL A 71 18.88 -5.19 -41.73
N HIS A 72 19.34 -3.96 -41.53
CA HIS A 72 18.48 -2.88 -41.03
C HIS A 72 17.43 -2.42 -42.07
N HIS A 73 17.66 -2.64 -43.37
CA HIS A 73 16.63 -2.41 -44.38
C HIS A 73 15.54 -3.49 -44.34
N GLY A 74 15.90 -4.77 -44.17
CA GLY A 74 14.98 -5.87 -43.93
C GLY A 74 14.09 -5.61 -42.70
N GLN A 75 14.71 -5.31 -41.56
CA GLN A 75 13.99 -4.93 -40.32
C GLN A 75 13.06 -3.73 -40.53
N TYR A 76 13.49 -2.70 -41.26
CA TYR A 76 12.65 -1.54 -41.59
C TYR A 76 11.38 -1.94 -42.35
N ILE A 77 11.51 -2.81 -43.36
CA ILE A 77 10.38 -3.31 -44.15
C ILE A 77 9.45 -4.15 -43.27
N THR A 78 10.01 -5.11 -42.54
CA THR A 78 9.28 -6.03 -41.65
C THR A 78 8.48 -5.28 -40.60
N MET A 79 9.12 -4.35 -39.87
CA MET A 79 8.46 -3.50 -38.91
C MET A 79 7.38 -2.61 -39.53
N THR A 80 7.68 -1.99 -40.68
CA THR A 80 6.72 -1.14 -41.40
C THR A 80 5.46 -1.91 -41.77
N LYS A 81 5.63 -3.12 -42.29
CA LYS A 81 4.53 -4.03 -42.58
C LYS A 81 3.76 -4.37 -41.31
N SER A 82 4.45 -4.80 -40.26
CA SER A 82 3.87 -5.25 -38.99
C SER A 82 3.00 -4.18 -38.32
N TYR A 83 3.48 -2.93 -38.15
CA TYR A 83 2.66 -1.88 -37.54
C TYR A 83 1.57 -1.36 -38.48
N LYS A 84 1.73 -1.43 -39.81
CA LYS A 84 0.67 -1.06 -40.77
C LYS A 84 -0.44 -2.09 -40.80
N ASP A 85 -0.12 -3.38 -40.68
CA ASP A 85 -1.13 -4.43 -40.59
C ASP A 85 -1.92 -4.29 -39.28
N ALA A 86 -1.25 -3.95 -38.17
CA ALA A 86 -1.93 -3.56 -36.94
C ALA A 86 -2.82 -2.31 -37.13
N SER A 87 -2.34 -1.28 -37.84
CA SER A 87 -3.11 -0.08 -38.17
C SER A 87 -4.37 -0.39 -38.98
N LYS A 88 -4.31 -1.33 -39.93
CA LYS A 88 -5.49 -1.78 -40.68
C LYS A 88 -6.54 -2.38 -39.75
N ILE A 89 -6.14 -3.24 -38.82
CA ILE A 89 -7.06 -3.81 -37.81
C ILE A 89 -7.70 -2.70 -36.97
N VAL A 90 -6.91 -1.70 -36.55
CA VAL A 90 -7.41 -0.55 -35.80
C VAL A 90 -8.44 0.24 -36.62
N ASP A 91 -8.13 0.53 -37.88
CA ASP A 91 -9.00 1.35 -38.73
C ASP A 91 -10.25 0.57 -39.19
N GLU A 92 -10.15 -0.74 -39.45
CA GLU A 92 -11.28 -1.64 -39.76
C GLU A 92 -12.27 -1.73 -38.60
N ILE A 93 -11.76 -1.90 -37.37
CA ILE A 93 -12.60 -1.98 -36.18
C ILE A 93 -13.31 -0.65 -35.93
N LEU A 94 -12.62 0.49 -36.07
CA LEU A 94 -13.23 1.82 -35.97
C LEU A 94 -14.26 2.10 -37.07
N GLY A 95 -14.04 1.57 -38.28
CA GLY A 95 -14.84 1.87 -39.47
C GLY A 95 -16.24 1.26 -39.50
N GLY A 96 -16.55 0.28 -38.63
CA GLY A 96 -17.83 -0.42 -38.64
C GLY A 96 -18.41 -0.78 -37.27
N ASN A 97 -17.58 -0.83 -36.22
CA ASN A 97 -18.00 -1.30 -34.90
C ASN A 97 -17.61 -0.29 -33.81
N VAL A 98 -18.61 0.43 -33.31
CA VAL A 98 -18.41 1.34 -32.18
C VAL A 98 -18.14 0.49 -30.93
N ILE A 99 -16.95 0.67 -30.32
CA ILE A 99 -16.62 0.13 -28.99
C ILE A 99 -17.84 0.34 -28.09
N PRO A 100 -18.36 -0.72 -27.43
CA PRO A 100 -19.63 -0.63 -26.74
C PRO A 100 -19.54 0.42 -25.63
N THR A 101 -20.53 1.31 -25.59
CA THR A 101 -20.67 2.29 -24.52
C THR A 101 -21.07 1.60 -23.21
N GLN A 102 -20.84 2.26 -22.08
CA GLN A 102 -21.21 1.71 -20.77
C GLN A 102 -22.68 1.28 -20.70
N GLU A 103 -23.59 2.07 -21.27
CA GLU A 103 -25.01 1.72 -21.37
C GLU A 103 -25.28 0.45 -22.18
N LYS A 104 -24.53 0.22 -23.28
CA LYS A 104 -24.66 -1.00 -24.09
C LYS A 104 -24.12 -2.20 -23.32
N ILE A 105 -23.02 -2.03 -22.60
CA ILE A 105 -22.42 -3.08 -21.76
C ILE A 105 -23.41 -3.51 -20.67
N GLN A 106 -24.02 -2.55 -19.96
CA GLN A 106 -25.00 -2.85 -18.90
C GLN A 106 -26.26 -3.55 -19.40
N LYS A 107 -26.63 -3.37 -20.67
CA LYS A 107 -27.77 -4.05 -21.30
C LYS A 107 -27.49 -5.51 -21.66
N LEU A 108 -26.22 -5.95 -21.60
CA LEU A 108 -25.89 -7.35 -21.83
C LEU A 108 -26.40 -8.20 -20.66
N LYS A 109 -27.10 -9.28 -21.02
CA LYS A 109 -27.73 -10.22 -20.07
C LYS A 109 -27.09 -11.60 -20.08
N ASP A 110 -26.31 -11.91 -21.11
CA ASP A 110 -25.66 -13.21 -21.26
C ASP A 110 -24.16 -13.10 -20.98
N HIS A 111 -23.66 -14.03 -20.17
CA HIS A 111 -22.24 -14.08 -19.78
C HIS A 111 -21.34 -14.33 -20.99
N LYS A 112 -21.71 -15.22 -21.92
CA LYS A 112 -20.89 -15.56 -23.09
C LYS A 112 -20.81 -14.38 -24.06
N ASP A 113 -21.91 -13.68 -24.29
CA ASP A 113 -21.95 -12.46 -25.11
C ASP A 113 -21.00 -11.38 -24.58
N CYS A 114 -20.95 -11.18 -23.26
CA CYS A 114 -20.00 -10.26 -22.63
C CYS A 114 -18.55 -10.68 -22.90
N LEU A 115 -18.22 -11.96 -22.75
CA LEU A 115 -16.88 -12.47 -23.00
C LEU A 115 -16.46 -12.39 -24.47
N GLU A 116 -17.37 -12.68 -25.39
CA GLU A 116 -17.10 -12.54 -26.82
C GLU A 116 -16.78 -11.08 -27.18
N LYS A 117 -17.59 -10.14 -26.67
CA LYS A 117 -17.32 -8.70 -26.82
C LYS A 117 -16.01 -8.30 -26.16
N ALA A 118 -15.70 -8.81 -24.97
CA ALA A 118 -14.43 -8.55 -24.29
C ALA A 118 -13.23 -9.05 -25.11
N ARG A 119 -13.30 -10.26 -25.67
CA ARG A 119 -12.27 -10.82 -26.58
C ARG A 119 -12.08 -9.94 -27.81
N TRP A 120 -13.17 -9.47 -28.40
CA TRP A 120 -13.12 -8.57 -29.55
C TRP A 120 -12.47 -7.21 -29.19
N VAL A 121 -12.88 -6.59 -28.08
CA VAL A 121 -12.28 -5.34 -27.59
C VAL A 121 -10.80 -5.53 -27.26
N ARG A 122 -10.41 -6.68 -26.70
CA ARG A 122 -9.01 -7.01 -26.41
C ARG A 122 -8.15 -7.08 -27.67
N LYS A 123 -8.63 -7.77 -28.71
CA LYS A 123 -7.94 -7.82 -30.01
C LYS A 123 -7.67 -6.41 -30.57
N TYR A 124 -8.61 -5.49 -30.35
CA TYR A 124 -8.44 -4.09 -30.70
C TYR A 124 -7.37 -3.39 -29.85
N VAL A 125 -7.38 -3.55 -28.52
CA VAL A 125 -6.34 -3.01 -27.63
C VAL A 125 -4.95 -3.51 -28.03
N GLU A 126 -4.81 -4.80 -28.34
CA GLU A 126 -3.56 -5.40 -28.79
C GLU A 126 -3.09 -4.83 -30.12
N ALA A 127 -3.99 -4.63 -31.09
CA ALA A 127 -3.68 -3.98 -32.36
C ALA A 127 -3.21 -2.53 -32.15
N VAL A 128 -3.89 -1.76 -31.29
CA VAL A 128 -3.48 -0.39 -30.93
C VAL A 128 -2.09 -0.39 -30.27
N ARG A 129 -1.82 -1.34 -29.36
CA ARG A 129 -0.51 -1.50 -28.71
C ARG A 129 0.57 -1.85 -29.73
N LYS A 130 0.33 -2.84 -30.58
CA LYS A 130 1.28 -3.27 -31.63
C LYS A 130 1.58 -2.12 -32.60
N GLU A 131 0.55 -1.37 -33.04
CA GLU A 131 0.75 -0.19 -33.88
C GLU A 131 1.58 0.88 -33.15
N ARG A 132 1.22 1.21 -31.91
CA ARG A 132 1.88 2.25 -31.12
C ARG A 132 3.35 1.89 -30.85
N THR A 133 3.63 0.72 -30.30
CA THR A 133 4.99 0.25 -30.02
C THR A 133 5.79 0.15 -31.31
N GLY A 134 5.20 -0.38 -32.38
CA GLY A 134 5.86 -0.46 -33.68
C GLY A 134 6.26 0.89 -34.24
N ARG A 135 5.35 1.87 -34.19
CA ARG A 135 5.62 3.24 -34.57
C ARG A 135 6.72 3.88 -33.71
N GLU A 136 6.70 3.69 -32.40
CA GLU A 136 7.70 4.21 -31.47
C GLU A 136 9.11 3.66 -31.79
N ILE A 137 9.25 2.33 -31.83
CA ILE A 137 10.54 1.67 -32.12
C ILE A 137 11.02 2.03 -33.53
N HIS A 138 10.14 1.97 -34.52
CA HIS A 138 10.47 2.29 -35.90
C HIS A 138 10.94 3.73 -36.04
N HIS A 139 10.26 4.66 -35.37
CA HIS A 139 10.66 6.06 -35.38
C HIS A 139 12.04 6.24 -34.73
N LYS A 140 12.22 5.75 -33.51
CA LYS A 140 13.47 5.90 -32.76
C LYS A 140 14.67 5.29 -33.48
N ARG A 141 14.55 4.08 -34.04
CA ARG A 141 15.69 3.39 -34.68
C ARG A 141 16.05 4.00 -36.03
N PHE A 142 15.07 4.39 -36.83
CA PHE A 142 15.29 4.70 -38.25
C PHE A 142 15.22 6.19 -38.61
N PHE A 143 14.90 7.09 -37.65
CA PHE A 143 14.74 8.52 -37.92
C PHE A 143 15.31 9.39 -36.80
N LEU A 144 16.02 10.47 -37.17
CA LEU A 144 16.57 11.44 -36.21
C LEU A 144 15.53 12.43 -35.66
N LYS A 145 14.42 12.65 -36.38
CA LYS A 145 13.37 13.60 -35.99
C LYS A 145 11.99 12.99 -36.20
N VAL A 146 11.14 13.05 -35.18
CA VAL A 146 9.74 12.57 -35.25
C VAL A 146 8.95 13.53 -36.12
N ASP A 147 8.33 13.05 -37.19
CA ASP A 147 7.39 13.85 -37.97
C ASP A 147 6.10 14.14 -37.16
N ASP A 148 5.47 15.29 -37.42
CA ASP A 148 4.32 15.72 -36.62
C ASP A 148 3.09 14.84 -36.83
N GLY A 149 2.93 14.25 -38.02
CA GLY A 149 1.85 13.30 -38.31
C GLY A 149 1.95 12.06 -37.43
N HIS A 150 3.16 11.53 -37.26
CA HIS A 150 3.48 10.42 -36.39
C HIS A 150 3.21 10.75 -34.92
N LYS A 151 3.63 11.92 -34.43
CA LYS A 151 3.31 12.39 -33.07
C LYS A 151 1.80 12.46 -32.84
N ILE A 152 1.04 12.99 -33.82
CA ILE A 152 -0.41 13.11 -33.73
C ILE A 152 -1.07 11.72 -33.70
N ARG A 153 -0.67 10.79 -34.58
CA ARG A 153 -1.21 9.41 -34.58
C ARG A 153 -0.89 8.72 -33.26
N MET A 154 0.34 8.81 -32.75
CA MET A 154 0.73 8.22 -31.46
C MET A 154 -0.08 8.77 -30.28
N ARG A 155 -0.33 10.08 -30.24
CA ARG A 155 -1.18 10.71 -29.22
C ARG A 155 -2.64 10.23 -29.32
N ASN A 156 -3.16 10.08 -30.55
CA ASN A 156 -4.51 9.57 -30.77
C ASN A 156 -4.63 8.10 -30.34
N LEU A 157 -3.67 7.24 -30.71
CA LEU A 157 -3.63 5.85 -30.28
C LEU A 157 -3.59 5.73 -28.76
N ALA A 158 -2.82 6.57 -28.07
CA ALA A 158 -2.79 6.58 -26.61
C ALA A 158 -4.16 6.90 -25.98
N LYS A 159 -4.88 7.89 -26.52
CA LYS A 159 -6.24 8.23 -26.06
C LYS A 159 -7.24 7.10 -26.33
N VAL A 160 -7.21 6.55 -27.54
CA VAL A 160 -8.05 5.43 -27.95
C VAL A 160 -7.80 4.22 -27.04
N MET A 161 -6.54 3.85 -26.81
CA MET A 161 -6.16 2.76 -25.92
C MET A 161 -6.76 2.93 -24.53
N ALA A 162 -6.62 4.11 -23.91
CA ALA A 162 -7.18 4.38 -22.58
C ALA A 162 -8.70 4.16 -22.54
N SER A 163 -9.46 4.79 -23.45
CA SER A 163 -10.92 4.62 -23.50
C SER A 163 -11.37 3.19 -23.82
N THR A 164 -10.55 2.44 -24.57
CA THR A 164 -10.90 1.06 -24.95
C THR A 164 -10.63 0.07 -23.82
N VAL A 165 -9.55 0.29 -23.05
CA VAL A 165 -9.28 -0.50 -21.84
C VAL A 165 -10.39 -0.27 -20.81
N GLU A 166 -10.89 0.96 -20.64
CA GLU A 166 -12.06 1.20 -19.76
C GLU A 166 -13.30 0.41 -20.19
N ALA A 167 -13.59 0.34 -21.50
CA ALA A 167 -14.69 -0.46 -22.01
C ALA A 167 -14.45 -1.97 -21.83
N LEU A 168 -13.21 -2.43 -21.95
CA LEU A 168 -12.82 -3.82 -21.70
C LEU A 168 -13.01 -4.20 -20.23
N ASP A 169 -12.53 -3.38 -19.30
CA ASP A 169 -12.70 -3.55 -17.86
C ASP A 169 -14.18 -3.61 -17.49
N ALA A 170 -15.00 -2.73 -18.07
CA ALA A 170 -16.45 -2.74 -17.85
C ALA A 170 -17.14 -4.00 -18.41
N LEU A 171 -16.72 -4.49 -19.58
CA LEU A 171 -17.23 -5.76 -20.12
C LEU A 171 -16.87 -6.96 -19.23
N GLN A 172 -15.64 -6.98 -18.71
CA GLN A 172 -15.18 -8.07 -17.83
C GLN A 172 -15.86 -8.01 -16.45
N ALA A 173 -16.05 -6.81 -15.88
CA ALA A 173 -16.85 -6.63 -14.67
C ALA A 173 -18.30 -7.10 -14.88
N ARG A 174 -18.91 -6.76 -16.01
CA ARG A 174 -20.26 -7.22 -16.35
C ARG A 174 -20.33 -8.72 -16.56
N ALA A 175 -19.33 -9.32 -17.22
CA ALA A 175 -19.23 -10.77 -17.37
C ALA A 175 -19.17 -11.45 -15.99
N LEU A 176 -18.34 -10.94 -15.07
CA LEU A 176 -18.27 -11.44 -13.70
C LEU A 176 -19.63 -11.35 -12.99
N GLU A 177 -20.30 -10.20 -13.05
CA GLU A 177 -21.62 -10.02 -12.43
C GLU A 177 -22.63 -11.07 -12.89
N LEU A 178 -22.70 -11.30 -14.21
CA LEU A 178 -23.59 -12.30 -14.81
C LEU A 178 -23.18 -13.72 -14.40
N TYR A 179 -21.89 -14.02 -14.41
CA TYR A 179 -21.37 -15.32 -13.95
C TYR A 179 -21.75 -15.60 -12.50
N MET A 180 -21.59 -14.61 -11.60
CA MET A 180 -21.93 -14.78 -10.19
C MET A 180 -23.45 -14.90 -9.96
N ALA A 181 -24.26 -14.22 -10.77
CA ALA A 181 -25.71 -14.40 -10.73
C ALA A 181 -26.13 -15.84 -11.09
N ASP A 182 -25.41 -16.48 -12.02
CA ASP A 182 -25.64 -17.87 -12.43
C ASP A 182 -24.98 -18.90 -11.48
N ASN A 183 -24.05 -18.48 -10.62
CA ASN A 183 -23.29 -19.35 -9.71
C ASN A 183 -23.36 -18.82 -8.27
N PRO A 184 -24.54 -18.83 -7.62
CA PRO A 184 -24.75 -18.21 -6.30
C PRO A 184 -23.96 -18.88 -5.17
N ASP A 185 -23.45 -20.09 -5.36
CA ASP A 185 -22.60 -20.79 -4.39
C ASP A 185 -21.26 -20.08 -4.16
N TYR A 186 -20.84 -19.23 -5.10
CA TYR A 186 -19.72 -18.33 -4.91
C TYR A 186 -20.22 -17.10 -4.15
N GLU A 187 -20.18 -17.15 -2.81
CA GLU A 187 -20.40 -15.97 -1.97
C GLU A 187 -19.33 -14.91 -2.26
N TRP A 188 -19.59 -14.09 -3.27
CA TRP A 188 -18.70 -13.04 -3.72
C TRP A 188 -18.93 -11.77 -2.90
N ASP A 189 -17.96 -11.40 -2.07
CA ASP A 189 -18.04 -10.17 -1.27
C ASP A 189 -17.80 -8.93 -2.15
N SER A 190 -18.86 -8.46 -2.80
CA SER A 190 -18.86 -7.28 -3.68
C SER A 190 -18.29 -6.01 -3.03
N ARG A 191 -18.28 -5.94 -1.68
CA ARG A 191 -17.66 -4.84 -0.93
C ARG A 191 -16.14 -4.76 -1.16
N GLN A 192 -15.48 -5.90 -1.31
CA GLN A 192 -14.02 -5.95 -1.53
C GLN A 192 -13.67 -5.56 -2.98
N GLN A 193 -14.54 -5.87 -3.93
CA GLN A 193 -14.35 -5.50 -5.34
C GLN A 193 -14.43 -3.98 -5.54
N LYS A 194 -15.36 -3.31 -4.85
CA LYS A 194 -15.53 -1.85 -4.99
C LYS A 194 -14.26 -1.08 -4.65
N SER A 195 -13.49 -1.52 -3.65
CA SER A 195 -12.19 -0.91 -3.33
C SER A 195 -11.11 -1.12 -4.40
N LEU A 196 -11.17 -2.19 -5.18
CA LEU A 196 -10.16 -2.48 -6.22
C LEU A 196 -10.36 -1.60 -7.47
N SER A 197 -11.62 -1.40 -7.86
CA SER A 197 -11.99 -0.73 -9.12
C SER A 197 -11.47 0.70 -9.22
N ASP A 198 -11.57 1.48 -8.14
CA ASP A 198 -11.19 2.91 -8.16
C ASP A 198 -9.67 3.10 -8.21
N GLU A 199 -8.93 2.11 -7.73
CA GLU A 199 -7.51 2.23 -7.42
C GLU A 199 -6.58 1.52 -8.41
N ALA A 200 -7.07 0.50 -9.13
CA ALA A 200 -6.34 -0.19 -10.19
C ALA A 200 -6.57 0.43 -11.58
N SER A 201 -7.13 1.65 -11.63
CA SER A 201 -7.46 2.35 -12.87
C SER A 201 -6.30 2.37 -13.87
N VAL A 202 -6.66 2.32 -15.16
CA VAL A 202 -5.81 2.40 -16.36
C VAL A 202 -4.68 3.42 -16.24
N LYS A 203 -4.94 4.54 -15.57
CA LYS A 203 -3.96 5.59 -15.33
C LYS A 203 -2.70 5.09 -14.61
N ASN A 204 -2.85 4.24 -13.59
CA ASN A 204 -1.73 3.70 -12.82
C ASN A 204 -0.91 2.68 -13.62
N MET A 205 -1.54 1.93 -14.53
CA MET A 205 -0.85 0.98 -15.41
C MET A 205 0.05 1.70 -16.43
N ILE A 206 -0.40 2.82 -16.98
CA ILE A 206 0.38 3.65 -17.91
C ILE A 206 1.66 4.17 -17.22
N ASP A 207 1.55 4.65 -15.98
CA ASP A 207 2.71 5.19 -15.26
C ASP A 207 3.76 4.11 -14.93
N LEU A 208 3.34 2.88 -14.64
CA LEU A 208 4.25 1.75 -14.35
C LEU A 208 5.11 1.34 -15.54
N THR A 209 4.55 1.34 -16.75
CA THR A 209 5.34 1.10 -17.97
C THR A 209 6.41 2.18 -18.18
N GLY A 210 6.17 3.41 -17.70
CA GLY A 210 7.16 4.49 -17.71
C GLY A 210 8.31 4.28 -16.72
N MET A 211 8.01 3.78 -15.51
CA MET A 211 9.02 3.58 -14.47
C MET A 211 10.00 2.43 -14.79
N ASN A 212 9.54 1.36 -15.46
CA ASN A 212 10.40 0.22 -15.75
C ASN A 212 11.43 0.51 -16.87
N ARG A 213 11.18 1.51 -17.74
CA ARG A 213 12.13 1.93 -18.78
C ARG A 213 13.45 2.49 -18.21
N GLN A 214 13.53 2.79 -16.92
CA GLN A 214 14.77 3.25 -16.26
C GLN A 214 15.66 2.11 -15.75
N GLY A 215 15.15 0.89 -15.63
CA GLY A 215 15.99 -0.28 -15.35
C GLY A 215 16.63 -0.74 -16.64
N GLN A 216 17.93 -0.46 -16.85
CA GLN A 216 18.64 -1.03 -17.99
C GLN A 216 18.48 -2.56 -17.95
N PRO A 217 17.85 -3.18 -18.96
CA PRO A 217 17.80 -4.63 -19.02
C PRO A 217 19.24 -5.13 -19.05
N ASN A 218 19.58 -6.07 -18.15
CA ASN A 218 20.86 -6.76 -18.21
C ASN A 218 21.03 -7.27 -19.63
N THR A 219 22.00 -6.72 -20.36
CA THR A 219 22.34 -7.09 -21.72
C THR A 219 22.98 -8.47 -21.69
N GLY A 220 22.14 -9.50 -21.52
CA GLY A 220 22.50 -10.86 -21.88
C GLY A 220 23.06 -10.86 -23.31
N LYS A 221 24.01 -11.77 -23.58
CA LYS A 221 24.72 -11.91 -24.86
C LYS A 221 23.78 -11.60 -26.04
N ARG A 222 24.16 -10.62 -26.87
CA ARG A 222 23.45 -10.26 -28.10
C ARG A 222 23.19 -11.52 -28.90
N ALA A 223 21.93 -11.93 -29.01
CA ALA A 223 21.54 -12.86 -30.06
C ALA A 223 21.80 -12.16 -31.40
N ASN A 224 22.27 -12.90 -32.40
CA ASN A 224 22.46 -12.32 -33.73
C ASN A 224 21.09 -11.90 -34.27
N GLU A 225 20.89 -10.60 -34.47
CA GLU A 225 19.67 -10.06 -35.10
C GLU A 225 19.53 -10.63 -36.53
N SER A 226 18.34 -11.12 -36.86
CA SER A 226 17.96 -11.56 -38.20
C SER A 226 17.22 -10.46 -38.96
N GLU A 227 17.27 -10.50 -40.29
CA GLU A 227 16.51 -9.59 -41.16
C GLU A 227 14.98 -9.78 -41.02
N ASP A 228 14.58 -10.98 -40.59
CA ASP A 228 13.18 -11.41 -40.42
C ASP A 228 12.61 -11.15 -39.01
N ASP A 229 13.41 -10.61 -38.09
CA ASP A 229 12.98 -10.38 -36.72
C ASP A 229 11.91 -9.28 -36.66
N ASP A 230 10.70 -9.62 -36.19
CA ASP A 230 9.69 -8.63 -35.80
C ASP A 230 10.08 -8.04 -34.44
N LEU A 231 10.89 -6.98 -34.48
CA LEU A 231 11.36 -6.24 -33.31
C LEU A 231 10.22 -5.76 -32.40
N ILE A 232 9.01 -5.59 -32.94
CA ILE A 232 7.83 -5.22 -32.15
C ILE A 232 7.40 -6.39 -31.27
N GLU A 233 7.32 -7.58 -31.85
CA GLU A 233 6.95 -8.80 -31.13
C GLU A 233 8.03 -9.19 -30.11
N LEU A 234 9.30 -9.12 -30.50
CA LEU A 234 10.43 -9.36 -29.60
C LEU A 234 10.42 -8.40 -28.40
N SER A 235 10.15 -7.11 -28.64
CA SER A 235 10.04 -6.13 -27.56
C SER A 235 8.90 -6.46 -26.59
N LEU A 236 7.71 -6.80 -27.11
CA LEU A 236 6.55 -7.13 -26.28
C LEU A 236 6.76 -8.44 -25.51
N ARG A 237 7.37 -9.45 -26.14
CA ARG A 237 7.71 -10.74 -25.51
C ARG A 237 8.75 -10.56 -24.42
N LYS A 238 9.83 -9.84 -24.70
CA LYS A 238 10.89 -9.52 -23.72
C LYS A 238 10.34 -8.76 -22.51
N GLU A 239 9.40 -7.83 -22.73
CA GLU A 239 8.72 -7.13 -21.66
C GLU A 239 7.87 -8.09 -20.80
N LYS A 240 7.05 -8.95 -21.42
CA LYS A 240 6.27 -9.98 -20.70
C LYS A 240 7.18 -10.92 -19.92
N GLU A 241 8.23 -11.47 -20.54
CA GLU A 241 9.21 -12.35 -19.90
C GLU A 241 9.94 -11.68 -18.74
N GLY A 242 10.32 -10.41 -18.88
CA GLY A 242 10.96 -9.62 -17.83
C GLY A 242 10.09 -9.52 -16.58
N TYR A 243 8.78 -9.35 -16.74
CA TYR A 243 7.85 -9.37 -15.62
C TYR A 243 7.57 -10.79 -15.11
N LEU A 244 7.44 -11.80 -15.98
CA LEU A 244 7.25 -13.19 -15.55
C LEU A 244 8.42 -13.70 -14.71
N ASN A 245 9.64 -13.22 -14.98
CA ASN A 245 10.81 -13.54 -14.17
C ASN A 245 10.71 -13.00 -12.73
N ILE A 246 9.93 -11.93 -12.48
CA ILE A 246 9.62 -11.46 -11.11
C ILE A 246 8.81 -12.53 -10.36
N PHE A 247 8.04 -13.35 -11.07
CA PHE A 247 7.22 -14.41 -10.51
C PHE A 247 7.88 -15.78 -10.54
N LYS A 248 9.18 -15.86 -10.77
CA LYS A 248 9.89 -17.14 -10.82
C LYS A 248 9.68 -17.98 -9.55
N ASP A 249 9.63 -17.33 -8.39
CA ASP A 249 9.38 -18.00 -7.11
C ASP A 249 7.94 -18.52 -6.96
N LEU A 250 6.98 -17.88 -7.65
CA LEU A 250 5.60 -18.37 -7.74
C LEU A 250 5.48 -19.53 -8.74
N LEU A 251 6.17 -19.41 -9.87
CA LEU A 251 6.14 -20.34 -11.00
C LEU A 251 6.87 -21.65 -10.71
N ASN A 252 7.93 -21.63 -9.91
CA ASN A 252 8.73 -22.81 -9.65
C ASN A 252 8.49 -23.32 -8.23
N PRO A 253 7.55 -24.25 -8.04
CA PRO A 253 7.20 -24.67 -6.70
C PRO A 253 8.24 -25.50 -5.98
N PHE A 254 9.21 -26.03 -6.73
CA PHE A 254 10.22 -27.00 -6.31
C PHE A 254 11.63 -26.43 -6.23
N LEU A 255 11.81 -25.10 -6.21
CA LEU A 255 13.09 -24.50 -5.78
C LEU A 255 13.26 -24.66 -4.25
N GLU A 256 13.17 -25.90 -3.77
CA GLU A 256 13.73 -26.26 -2.49
C GLU A 256 15.23 -26.43 -2.76
N ASP A 257 16.02 -25.46 -2.32
CA ASP A 257 17.44 -25.71 -2.08
C ASP A 257 17.43 -26.89 -1.08
N GLU A 258 17.70 -28.10 -1.56
CA GLU A 258 17.96 -29.29 -0.73
C GLU A 258 19.30 -29.13 -0.01
N THR A 259 19.51 -27.97 0.61
CA THR A 259 20.68 -27.74 1.45
C THR A 259 20.55 -28.62 2.70
N GLN A 260 21.64 -29.32 2.99
CA GLN A 260 21.74 -30.29 4.08
C GLN A 260 21.35 -29.70 5.45
N GLU A 261 20.74 -30.56 6.30
CA GLU A 261 20.44 -30.35 7.73
C GLU A 261 19.88 -28.97 8.13
N GLU A 262 18.93 -28.44 7.37
CA GLU A 262 18.20 -27.27 7.85
C GLU A 262 17.28 -27.65 9.03
N ASP A 263 17.34 -26.83 10.08
CA ASP A 263 16.45 -26.87 11.24
C ASP A 263 14.99 -27.05 10.79
N LEU A 264 14.30 -28.05 11.35
CA LEU A 264 12.90 -28.37 11.05
C LEU A 264 11.99 -27.14 11.19
N PHE A 265 12.34 -26.27 12.12
CA PHE A 265 11.66 -25.00 12.34
C PHE A 265 11.83 -24.04 11.16
N ALA A 266 13.06 -23.81 10.70
CA ALA A 266 13.35 -22.98 9.53
C ALA A 266 12.71 -23.55 8.25
N LYS A 267 12.61 -24.88 8.15
CA LYS A 267 11.85 -25.56 7.08
C LYS A 267 10.35 -25.23 7.15
N ARG A 268 9.75 -25.29 8.35
CA ARG A 268 8.34 -24.93 8.56
C ARG A 268 8.06 -23.46 8.26
N GLU A 269 8.89 -22.53 8.74
CA GLU A 269 8.72 -21.09 8.49
C GLU A 269 8.79 -20.76 6.99
N ARG A 270 9.75 -21.36 6.26
CA ARG A 270 9.83 -21.23 4.79
C ARG A 270 8.61 -21.85 4.10
N ALA A 271 8.12 -23.00 4.55
CA ALA A 271 6.92 -23.62 4.01
C ALA A 271 5.69 -22.72 4.20
N ILE A 272 5.48 -22.16 5.40
CA ILE A 272 4.41 -21.21 5.69
C ILE A 272 4.54 -19.99 4.77
N THR A 273 5.72 -19.38 4.68
CA THR A 273 5.95 -18.19 3.84
C THR A 273 5.64 -18.48 2.36
N ARG A 274 6.11 -19.61 1.83
CA ARG A 274 5.87 -20.02 0.43
C ARG A 274 4.39 -20.27 0.17
N ILE A 275 3.71 -21.02 1.04
CA ILE A 275 2.28 -21.32 0.89
C ILE A 275 1.48 -20.02 1.01
N HIS A 276 1.81 -19.17 1.99
CA HIS A 276 1.17 -17.88 2.21
C HIS A 276 1.19 -17.02 0.96
N ILE A 277 2.38 -16.84 0.36
CA ILE A 277 2.52 -16.04 -0.86
C ILE A 277 1.62 -16.60 -1.97
N ARG A 278 1.59 -17.92 -2.17
CA ARG A 278 0.72 -18.54 -3.19
C ARG A 278 -0.76 -18.34 -2.91
N GLN A 279 -1.19 -18.49 -1.66
CA GLN A 279 -2.60 -18.26 -1.30
C GLN A 279 -3.00 -16.80 -1.44
N PHE A 280 -2.08 -15.89 -1.13
CA PHE A 280 -2.30 -14.47 -1.31
C PHE A 280 -2.46 -14.13 -2.80
N VAL A 281 -1.60 -14.68 -3.64
CA VAL A 281 -1.69 -14.55 -5.10
C VAL A 281 -2.98 -15.16 -5.66
N ARG A 282 -3.42 -16.32 -5.18
CA ARG A 282 -4.72 -16.89 -5.56
C ARG A 282 -5.87 -15.97 -5.16
N SER A 283 -5.80 -15.38 -3.97
CA SER A 283 -6.79 -14.42 -3.49
C SER A 283 -6.83 -13.17 -4.38
N ILE A 284 -5.68 -12.65 -4.82
CA ILE A 284 -5.63 -11.55 -5.80
C ILE A 284 -6.36 -11.95 -7.08
N CYS A 285 -6.05 -13.13 -7.64
CA CYS A 285 -6.70 -13.59 -8.85
C CYS A 285 -8.20 -13.86 -8.63
N TYR A 286 -8.59 -14.33 -7.44
CA TYR A 286 -9.98 -14.58 -7.12
C TYR A 286 -10.77 -13.28 -7.00
N TYR A 287 -10.33 -12.31 -6.20
CA TYR A 287 -11.14 -11.11 -5.93
C TYR A 287 -11.06 -10.04 -7.03
N ASP A 288 -10.09 -10.11 -7.94
CA ASP A 288 -10.04 -9.23 -9.10
C ASP A 288 -10.85 -9.81 -10.27
N PRO A 289 -11.89 -9.11 -10.77
CA PRO A 289 -12.77 -9.63 -11.83
C PRO A 289 -12.05 -10.02 -13.12
N ILE A 290 -11.01 -9.27 -13.49
CA ILE A 290 -10.29 -9.47 -14.74
C ILE A 290 -9.40 -10.69 -14.61
N LEU A 291 -8.62 -10.76 -13.52
CA LEU A 291 -7.75 -11.90 -13.25
C LEU A 291 -8.55 -13.17 -13.00
N TRP A 292 -9.70 -13.09 -12.34
CA TRP A 292 -10.59 -14.24 -12.11
C TRP A 292 -10.98 -14.91 -13.41
N GLU A 293 -11.42 -14.12 -14.39
CA GLU A 293 -11.76 -14.63 -15.71
C GLU A 293 -10.58 -15.35 -16.36
N ARG A 294 -9.34 -14.90 -16.11
CA ARG A 294 -8.14 -15.53 -16.65
C ARG A 294 -7.83 -16.87 -15.99
N THR A 295 -8.28 -17.05 -14.75
CA THR A 295 -8.08 -18.30 -14.02
C THR A 295 -9.07 -19.39 -14.41
N LYS A 296 -10.15 -19.06 -15.13
CA LYS A 296 -11.11 -20.05 -15.61
C LYS A 296 -10.39 -21.05 -16.52
N ASP A 297 -10.64 -22.33 -16.27
CA ASP A 297 -10.01 -23.47 -16.96
C ASP A 297 -8.49 -23.59 -16.75
N LYS A 298 -7.89 -22.81 -15.84
CA LYS A 298 -6.45 -22.90 -15.52
C LYS A 298 -6.19 -23.73 -14.28
N VAL A 299 -5.22 -24.64 -14.38
CA VAL A 299 -4.89 -25.59 -13.31
C VAL A 299 -3.67 -25.19 -12.47
N SER A 300 -2.89 -24.19 -12.90
CA SER A 300 -1.69 -23.74 -12.18
C SER A 300 -1.35 -22.27 -12.52
N PHE A 301 -0.41 -21.68 -11.75
CA PHE A 301 0.14 -20.37 -12.09
C PHE A 301 0.91 -20.38 -13.41
N GLU A 302 1.62 -21.47 -13.70
CA GLU A 302 2.35 -21.62 -14.96
C GLU A 302 1.40 -21.62 -16.15
N ASP A 303 0.31 -22.40 -16.08
CA ASP A 303 -0.75 -22.43 -17.09
C ASP A 303 -1.39 -21.05 -17.26
N LEU A 304 -1.66 -20.33 -16.17
CA LEU A 304 -2.15 -18.95 -16.25
C LEU A 304 -1.16 -18.00 -16.94
N PHE A 305 0.07 -17.92 -16.45
CA PHE A 305 1.04 -16.91 -16.84
C PHE A 305 1.62 -17.13 -18.25
N LEU A 306 1.73 -18.40 -18.67
CA LEU A 306 2.19 -18.76 -20.02
C LEU A 306 1.07 -18.74 -21.05
N HIS A 307 -0.20 -18.62 -20.63
CA HIS A 307 -1.31 -18.55 -21.57
C HIS A 307 -1.24 -17.29 -22.46
N ASP A 308 -1.64 -17.44 -23.72
CA ASP A 308 -1.69 -16.33 -24.68
C ASP A 308 -2.69 -15.24 -24.26
N ASP A 309 -3.82 -15.65 -23.66
CA ASP A 309 -4.81 -14.70 -23.14
C ASP A 309 -4.34 -13.91 -21.90
N PHE A 310 -3.23 -14.31 -21.26
CA PHE A 310 -2.65 -13.58 -20.12
C PHE A 310 -1.70 -12.52 -20.64
N THR A 311 -2.24 -11.32 -20.78
CA THR A 311 -1.59 -10.20 -21.45
C THR A 311 -0.64 -9.44 -20.51
N LEU A 312 0.11 -8.51 -21.08
CA LEU A 312 0.94 -7.58 -20.31
C LEU A 312 0.12 -6.74 -19.30
N ASP A 313 -1.12 -6.38 -19.64
CA ASP A 313 -1.98 -5.61 -18.74
C ASP A 313 -2.39 -6.45 -17.52
N ASP A 314 -2.69 -7.74 -17.74
CA ASP A 314 -3.02 -8.68 -16.66
C ASP A 314 -1.81 -8.82 -15.70
N VAL A 315 -0.59 -8.90 -16.25
CA VAL A 315 0.67 -8.91 -15.47
C VAL A 315 0.84 -7.64 -14.63
N LEU A 316 0.66 -6.46 -15.23
CA LEU A 316 0.80 -5.18 -14.54
C LEU A 316 -0.27 -4.99 -13.47
N ARG A 317 -1.51 -5.36 -13.76
CA ARG A 317 -2.62 -5.34 -12.81
C ARG A 317 -2.31 -6.24 -11.62
N PHE A 318 -1.85 -7.47 -11.88
CA PHE A 318 -1.42 -8.40 -10.85
C PHE A 318 -0.27 -7.82 -9.98
N LEU A 319 0.74 -7.17 -10.58
CA LEU A 319 1.83 -6.51 -9.84
C LEU A 319 1.34 -5.37 -8.96
N ILE A 320 0.42 -4.54 -9.46
CA ILE A 320 -0.18 -3.43 -8.70
C ILE A 320 -0.88 -3.99 -7.47
N LEU A 321 -1.75 -4.99 -7.65
CA LEU A 321 -2.50 -5.60 -6.57
C LEU A 321 -1.59 -6.28 -5.55
N SER A 322 -0.53 -6.95 -6.02
CA SER A 322 0.48 -7.55 -5.15
C SER A 322 1.21 -6.51 -4.30
N ARG A 323 1.52 -5.33 -4.87
CA ARG A 323 2.17 -4.23 -4.13
C ARG A 323 1.20 -3.51 -3.17
N LYS A 324 -0.09 -3.57 -3.43
CA LYS A 324 -1.16 -3.01 -2.59
C LYS A 324 -1.65 -3.96 -1.49
N GLN A 325 -0.84 -4.95 -1.13
CA GLN A 325 -1.10 -5.88 -0.04
C GLN A 325 -1.51 -5.18 1.26
N LEU A 326 -0.91 -4.02 1.56
CA LEU A 326 -1.18 -3.27 2.79
C LEU A 326 -2.41 -2.35 2.71
N GLU A 327 -2.97 -2.15 1.53
CA GLU A 327 -4.11 -1.23 1.31
C GLU A 327 -5.39 -2.04 1.19
N ILE A 328 -5.48 -2.84 0.12
CA ILE A 328 -6.69 -3.59 -0.24
C ILE A 328 -6.52 -5.08 0.11
N GLY A 329 -5.30 -5.61 -0.07
CA GLY A 329 -5.02 -7.04 0.11
C GLY A 329 -4.85 -7.49 1.56
N LEU A 330 -5.07 -6.61 2.55
CA LEU A 330 -4.65 -6.90 3.92
C LEU A 330 -5.43 -8.07 4.52
N LEU A 331 -6.75 -8.09 4.32
CA LEU A 331 -7.61 -9.19 4.77
C LEU A 331 -7.23 -10.50 4.08
N TRP A 332 -6.99 -10.47 2.77
CA TRP A 332 -6.55 -11.64 2.01
C TRP A 332 -5.20 -12.15 2.48
N MET A 333 -4.29 -11.25 2.83
CA MET A 333 -3.00 -11.60 3.41
C MET A 333 -3.18 -12.36 4.71
N LYS A 334 -4.00 -11.84 5.65
CA LYS A 334 -4.33 -12.54 6.89
C LYS A 334 -4.86 -13.94 6.60
N ASP A 335 -5.86 -14.04 5.73
CA ASP A 335 -6.53 -15.32 5.47
C ASP A 335 -5.55 -16.31 4.81
N SER A 336 -4.70 -15.83 3.90
CA SER A 336 -3.64 -16.61 3.27
C SER A 336 -2.58 -17.10 4.24
N VAL A 337 -2.22 -16.32 5.27
CA VAL A 337 -1.31 -16.78 6.32
C VAL A 337 -1.98 -17.87 7.17
N MET A 338 -3.25 -17.69 7.53
CA MET A 338 -4.00 -18.70 8.29
C MET A 338 -4.08 -20.02 7.51
N GLU A 339 -4.40 -19.95 6.22
CA GLU A 339 -4.36 -21.09 5.32
C GLU A 339 -2.97 -21.74 5.28
N ALA A 340 -1.92 -20.93 5.20
CA ALA A 340 -0.55 -21.43 5.15
C ALA A 340 -0.12 -22.14 6.43
N CYS A 341 -0.43 -21.60 7.61
CA CYS A 341 -0.17 -22.26 8.90
C CYS A 341 -0.90 -23.60 9.00
N ILE A 342 -2.12 -23.67 8.45
CA ILE A 342 -2.93 -24.88 8.40
C ILE A 342 -2.34 -25.92 7.44
N MET A 343 -1.90 -25.49 6.26
CA MET A 343 -1.40 -26.37 5.19
C MET A 343 0.05 -26.82 5.42
N ALA A 344 0.86 -26.01 6.08
CA ALA A 344 2.18 -26.43 6.52
C ALA A 344 2.00 -27.44 7.66
N SER A 345 2.03 -28.74 7.36
CA SER A 345 1.97 -29.79 8.37
C SER A 345 3.11 -29.64 9.39
N ALA A 346 2.84 -29.98 10.66
CA ALA A 346 3.91 -30.13 11.64
C ALA A 346 4.83 -31.28 11.19
N PRO A 347 6.17 -31.12 11.26
CA PRO A 347 7.12 -32.12 10.77
C PRO A 347 6.92 -33.51 11.38
N ASP A 348 6.28 -33.59 12.54
CA ASP A 348 6.13 -34.81 13.33
C ASP A 348 4.79 -35.53 13.07
N GLN A 349 3.85 -34.89 12.37
CA GLN A 349 2.57 -35.51 12.01
C GLN A 349 2.68 -36.29 10.71
N LYS A 350 3.17 -37.53 10.81
CA LYS A 350 3.19 -38.54 9.72
C LYS A 350 1.81 -38.91 9.16
N SER A 351 0.70 -38.41 9.70
CA SER A 351 -0.64 -38.74 9.21
C SER A 351 -1.03 -37.87 8.01
N GLU A 352 -0.76 -38.43 6.84
CA GLU A 352 -1.53 -38.34 5.60
C GLU A 352 -1.77 -36.96 4.96
N ILE A 353 -1.30 -36.93 3.73
CA ILE A 353 -1.46 -35.97 2.63
C ILE A 353 -2.92 -35.54 2.38
N ASP A 354 -3.91 -36.17 3.01
CA ASP A 354 -5.34 -35.87 2.91
C ASP A 354 -5.85 -34.72 3.82
N LYS A 355 -5.03 -34.19 4.73
CA LYS A 355 -5.47 -33.11 5.61
C LYS A 355 -5.56 -31.75 4.90
N ALA A 356 -4.65 -31.38 4.00
CA ALA A 356 -4.68 -30.05 3.36
C ALA A 356 -6.01 -29.78 2.60
N ALA A 357 -6.57 -30.81 1.96
CA ALA A 357 -7.85 -30.73 1.26
C ALA A 357 -9.07 -30.64 2.19
N ASN A 358 -8.95 -31.08 3.46
CA ASN A 358 -10.09 -31.31 4.37
C ASN A 358 -10.04 -30.53 5.70
N ILE A 359 -9.14 -29.55 5.90
CA ILE A 359 -9.02 -28.88 7.22
C ILE A 359 -10.15 -27.86 7.50
N GLY A 360 -10.95 -28.17 8.53
CA GLY A 360 -11.96 -27.33 9.19
C GLY A 360 -13.24 -28.14 9.47
N ASP A 361 -14.27 -27.53 10.06
CA ASP A 361 -15.57 -28.21 10.18
C ASP A 361 -16.02 -28.58 8.76
N GLN A 362 -16.19 -29.86 8.45
CA GLN A 362 -16.50 -30.32 7.09
C GLN A 362 -17.69 -29.56 6.49
N LYS A 363 -18.61 -29.10 7.34
CA LYS A 363 -19.72 -28.24 6.94
C LYS A 363 -19.26 -26.86 6.47
N PHE A 364 -18.52 -26.12 7.28
CA PHE A 364 -17.99 -24.80 6.93
C PHE A 364 -16.96 -24.86 5.78
N VAL A 365 -16.13 -25.90 5.76
CA VAL A 365 -15.06 -26.10 4.76
C VAL A 365 -15.63 -26.38 3.39
N ARG A 366 -16.71 -27.17 3.29
CA ARG A 366 -17.35 -27.45 2.01
C ARG A 366 -18.09 -26.24 1.46
N GLU A 367 -18.64 -25.39 2.34
CA GLU A 367 -19.46 -24.24 1.93
C GLU A 367 -18.65 -22.96 1.65
N ALA A 368 -17.37 -22.88 2.05
CA ALA A 368 -16.59 -21.63 2.00
C ALA A 368 -15.25 -21.71 1.26
N ARG A 369 -15.03 -22.72 0.41
CA ARG A 369 -13.78 -22.87 -0.35
C ARG A 369 -14.02 -22.83 -1.85
N VAL A 370 -13.13 -22.14 -2.54
CA VAL A 370 -13.11 -22.06 -4.00
C VAL A 370 -11.78 -22.56 -4.52
N ARG A 371 -11.83 -23.37 -5.59
CA ARG A 371 -10.64 -23.84 -6.28
C ARG A 371 -10.17 -22.78 -7.27
N VAL A 372 -8.92 -22.35 -7.14
CA VAL A 372 -8.28 -21.33 -7.99
C VAL A 372 -6.88 -21.80 -8.32
N LEU A 373 -6.55 -21.94 -9.61
CA LEU A 373 -5.20 -22.27 -10.08
C LEU A 373 -4.59 -23.49 -9.36
N GLY A 374 -5.37 -24.57 -9.34
CA GLY A 374 -4.98 -25.86 -8.75
C GLY A 374 -4.97 -25.94 -7.22
N GLY A 375 -5.16 -24.82 -6.51
CA GLY A 375 -5.24 -24.79 -5.05
C GLY A 375 -6.61 -24.35 -4.54
N TRP A 376 -6.78 -24.39 -3.23
CA TRP A 376 -8.00 -23.93 -2.55
C TRP A 376 -7.71 -22.64 -1.79
N ILE A 377 -8.64 -21.70 -1.84
CA ILE A 377 -8.70 -20.52 -0.97
C ILE A 377 -10.06 -20.45 -0.29
N TYR A 378 -10.15 -19.74 0.82
CA TYR A 378 -11.44 -19.39 1.39
C TYR A 378 -12.05 -18.17 0.68
N ASN A 379 -13.32 -18.27 0.28
CA ASN A 379 -14.08 -17.12 -0.22
C ASN A 379 -14.75 -16.32 0.91
N LYS A 380 -14.73 -16.86 2.14
CA LYS A 380 -15.19 -16.17 3.35
C LYS A 380 -14.02 -15.88 4.27
N ARG A 381 -14.06 -14.70 4.89
CA ARG A 381 -13.08 -14.28 5.90
C ARG A 381 -13.00 -15.29 7.05
N HIS A 382 -11.79 -15.57 7.53
CA HIS A 382 -11.63 -16.37 8.74
C HIS A 382 -12.11 -15.63 9.99
N GLU A 383 -13.01 -16.28 10.73
CA GLU A 383 -13.47 -15.81 12.05
C GLU A 383 -12.59 -16.30 13.20
N ARG A 384 -11.74 -17.29 12.95
CA ARG A 384 -10.83 -17.85 13.96
C ARG A 384 -9.78 -16.83 14.39
N PRO A 385 -9.36 -16.84 15.67
CA PRO A 385 -8.19 -16.11 16.12
C PRO A 385 -6.96 -16.54 15.33
N MET A 386 -6.04 -15.60 15.11
CA MET A 386 -4.78 -15.89 14.43
C MET A 386 -3.80 -16.53 15.39
N THR A 387 -3.13 -17.60 14.94
CA THR A 387 -2.12 -18.29 15.73
C THR A 387 -0.88 -17.42 15.91
N ASN A 388 -0.10 -17.71 16.95
CA ASN A 388 1.20 -17.07 17.15
C ASN A 388 2.14 -17.25 15.94
N GLU A 389 2.08 -18.40 15.27
CA GLU A 389 2.77 -18.64 13.99
C GLU A 389 2.33 -17.68 12.88
N GLY A 390 1.03 -17.42 12.78
CA GLY A 390 0.47 -16.59 11.72
C GLY A 390 0.76 -15.10 11.87
N TRP A 391 1.04 -14.63 13.08
CA TRP A 391 1.42 -13.23 13.29
C TRP A 391 2.86 -12.92 12.89
N HIS A 392 3.73 -13.94 12.78
CA HIS A 392 5.15 -13.77 12.49
C HIS A 392 5.48 -13.26 11.07
N PRO A 393 4.89 -13.80 9.97
CA PRO A 393 5.22 -13.35 8.60
C PRO A 393 4.59 -12.00 8.22
N ILE A 394 3.87 -11.36 9.13
CA ILE A 394 3.22 -10.08 8.90
C ILE A 394 4.24 -8.93 9.04
N PRO A 395 4.34 -8.01 8.07
CA PRO A 395 5.26 -6.89 8.15
C PRO A 395 4.91 -5.95 9.33
N ALA A 396 5.93 -5.29 9.90
CA ALA A 396 5.72 -4.28 10.94
C ALA A 396 5.36 -2.88 10.39
N ASN A 397 5.13 -1.92 11.29
CA ASN A 397 4.84 -0.51 11.01
C ASN A 397 3.50 -0.18 10.36
N ILE A 398 2.53 -1.05 10.56
CA ILE A 398 1.23 -0.99 9.88
C ILE A 398 0.08 -1.22 10.86
N GLU A 399 0.34 -1.05 12.15
CA GLU A 399 -0.58 -1.31 13.24
C GLU A 399 -1.97 -0.72 13.03
N ASN A 400 -2.04 0.52 12.56
CA ASN A 400 -3.30 1.21 12.26
C ASN A 400 -4.17 0.50 11.22
N ARG A 401 -3.56 -0.25 10.31
CA ARG A 401 -4.28 -1.05 9.30
C ARG A 401 -4.61 -2.44 9.85
N PHE A 402 -3.77 -3.00 10.71
CA PHE A 402 -3.86 -4.38 11.20
C PHE A 402 -4.88 -4.60 12.29
N VAL A 403 -5.34 -3.54 12.96
CA VAL A 403 -6.50 -3.67 13.86
C VAL A 403 -7.73 -4.21 13.14
N ARG A 404 -7.85 -3.98 11.82
CA ARG A 404 -8.93 -4.54 10.97
C ARG A 404 -8.87 -6.05 10.82
N LEU A 405 -7.69 -6.63 11.00
CA LEU A 405 -7.44 -8.06 10.92
C LEU A 405 -7.81 -8.79 12.20
N CYS A 406 -7.88 -8.08 13.32
CA CYS A 406 -8.18 -8.70 14.60
C CYS A 406 -9.67 -9.04 14.66
N ASN A 407 -10.01 -10.29 14.98
CA ASN A 407 -11.40 -10.71 15.16
C ASN A 407 -11.88 -10.45 16.59
N ASN A 408 -10.95 -10.37 17.55
CA ASN A 408 -11.22 -10.13 18.95
C ASN A 408 -10.03 -9.42 19.62
N PHE A 409 -10.15 -9.16 20.92
CA PHE A 409 -9.09 -8.53 21.72
C PHE A 409 -7.82 -9.38 21.81
N ASN A 410 -7.92 -10.70 21.89
CA ASN A 410 -6.76 -11.58 21.97
C ASN A 410 -5.93 -11.52 20.68
N ASP A 411 -6.56 -11.44 19.51
CA ASP A 411 -5.87 -11.19 18.24
C ASP A 411 -5.10 -9.87 18.28
N LEU A 412 -5.75 -8.81 18.76
CA LEU A 412 -5.14 -7.48 18.85
C LEU A 412 -3.96 -7.46 19.81
N HIS A 413 -4.10 -8.07 20.99
CA HIS A 413 -3.01 -8.20 21.96
C HIS A 413 -1.87 -9.05 21.40
N SER A 414 -2.18 -10.16 20.72
CA SER A 414 -1.18 -11.03 20.10
C SER A 414 -0.39 -10.29 19.02
N PHE A 415 -1.09 -9.63 18.10
CA PHE A 415 -0.50 -8.80 17.06
C PHE A 415 0.42 -7.72 17.66
N LEU A 416 -0.09 -6.92 18.60
CA LEU A 416 0.69 -5.86 19.24
C LEU A 416 1.89 -6.42 20.00
N SER A 417 1.76 -7.59 20.63
CA SER A 417 2.88 -8.28 21.28
C SER A 417 3.96 -8.66 20.27
N PHE A 418 3.60 -9.23 19.11
CA PHE A 418 4.58 -9.52 18.06
C PHE A 418 5.24 -8.24 17.53
N THR A 419 4.50 -7.15 17.33
CA THR A 419 5.11 -5.87 16.93
C THR A 419 6.09 -5.33 17.96
N ALA A 420 5.83 -5.54 19.26
CA ALA A 420 6.72 -5.14 20.34
C ALA A 420 7.97 -6.04 20.45
N LEU A 421 7.85 -7.33 20.09
CA LEU A 421 8.94 -8.31 20.14
C LEU A 421 9.82 -8.31 18.87
N ASN A 422 9.25 -8.08 17.69
CA ASN A 422 9.90 -8.33 16.39
C ASN A 422 11.01 -7.34 15.99
N ARG A 423 11.52 -6.47 16.88
CA ARG A 423 12.63 -5.51 16.65
C ARG A 423 12.52 -4.59 15.43
N ASP A 424 11.42 -4.65 14.69
CA ASP A 424 11.17 -3.72 13.62
C ASP A 424 11.13 -2.31 14.18
N LYS A 425 11.44 -1.33 13.32
CA LYS A 425 11.32 0.08 13.71
C LYS A 425 9.90 0.26 14.26
N PRO A 426 9.73 0.91 15.41
CA PRO A 426 8.40 1.24 15.90
C PRO A 426 7.73 2.22 14.95
N PRO A 427 6.39 2.39 15.07
CA PRO A 427 5.65 3.27 14.19
C PRO A 427 6.27 4.66 14.12
N SER A 428 6.32 5.23 12.91
CA SER A 428 6.98 6.51 12.61
C SER A 428 6.44 7.71 13.41
N TRP A 429 5.23 7.59 13.97
CA TRP A 429 4.61 8.60 14.83
C TRP A 429 5.05 8.51 16.30
N CYS A 430 5.73 7.43 16.71
CA CYS A 430 6.18 7.23 18.08
C CYS A 430 7.59 7.82 18.27
N ASP A 431 7.72 8.79 19.16
CA ASP A 431 9.02 9.36 19.55
C ASP A 431 9.96 8.27 20.10
N PRO A 432 11.27 8.29 19.78
CA PRO A 432 12.25 7.33 20.29
C PRO A 432 12.21 7.05 21.79
N GLN A 433 11.91 8.07 22.61
CA GLN A 433 11.85 7.91 24.06
C GLN A 433 10.57 7.21 24.55
N SER A 434 9.57 7.10 23.68
CA SER A 434 8.27 6.46 23.95
C SER A 434 8.21 5.01 23.46
N HIS A 435 9.26 4.51 22.78
CA HIS A 435 9.30 3.16 22.21
C HIS A 435 9.18 2.07 23.28
N ALA A 436 10.03 2.08 24.30
CA ALA A 436 10.00 1.06 25.35
C ALA A 436 8.68 1.07 26.13
N PRO A 437 8.17 2.21 26.63
CA PRO A 437 6.86 2.25 27.28
C PRO A 437 5.72 1.73 26.40
N ARG A 438 5.68 2.10 25.12
CA ARG A 438 4.67 1.62 24.17
C ARG A 438 4.74 0.10 23.98
N ASN A 439 5.95 -0.46 23.91
CA ASN A 439 6.13 -1.91 23.82
C ASN A 439 5.67 -2.60 25.11
N HIS A 440 5.96 -2.06 26.29
CA HIS A 440 5.47 -2.63 27.56
C HIS A 440 3.95 -2.63 27.64
N LEU A 441 3.30 -1.56 27.21
CA LEU A 441 1.84 -1.47 27.17
C LEU A 441 1.27 -2.54 26.24
N SER A 442 1.82 -2.65 25.03
CA SER A 442 1.44 -3.67 24.05
C SER A 442 1.58 -5.09 24.61
N LEU A 443 2.71 -5.39 25.25
CA LEU A 443 2.99 -6.69 25.87
C LEU A 443 2.11 -6.97 27.09
N SER A 444 1.69 -5.93 27.82
CA SER A 444 0.81 -6.03 28.98
C SER A 444 -0.68 -6.11 28.60
N GLY A 445 -1.02 -6.13 27.31
CA GLY A 445 -2.40 -6.12 26.84
C GLY A 445 -3.08 -4.75 26.98
N VAL A 446 -2.32 -3.67 27.18
CA VAL A 446 -2.87 -2.32 27.23
C VAL A 446 -2.82 -1.72 25.83
N VAL A 447 -4.00 -1.58 25.22
CA VAL A 447 -4.15 -0.94 23.90
C VAL A 447 -4.40 0.54 24.11
N VAL A 448 -3.42 1.37 23.76
CA VAL A 448 -3.56 2.82 23.87
C VAL A 448 -3.98 3.40 22.54
N ALA A 449 -5.16 4.01 22.52
CA ALA A 449 -5.69 4.68 21.34
C ALA A 449 -5.05 6.06 21.12
N ASP A 450 -4.87 6.82 22.20
CA ASP A 450 -4.23 8.14 22.19
C ASP A 450 -3.64 8.47 23.57
N MET A 451 -2.58 9.27 23.59
CA MET A 451 -2.00 9.89 24.78
C MET A 451 -1.80 11.36 24.53
N ILE A 452 -2.55 12.19 25.25
CA ILE A 452 -2.52 13.62 25.05
C ILE A 452 -1.76 14.23 26.22
N SER A 453 -0.61 14.84 25.90
CA SER A 453 -0.04 15.86 26.77
C SER A 453 -0.43 17.22 26.19
N PRO A 454 -1.18 18.05 26.93
CA PRO A 454 -1.53 19.38 26.46
C PRO A 454 -0.24 20.20 26.28
N ASN A 455 0.13 20.41 25.01
CA ASN A 455 1.24 21.28 24.61
C ASN A 455 0.89 22.76 24.68
N PHE A 456 -0.38 23.09 24.89
CA PHE A 456 -0.77 24.45 25.22
C PHE A 456 -0.53 24.64 26.71
N PRO A 457 0.44 25.49 27.13
CA PRO A 457 0.43 25.95 28.50
C PRO A 457 -0.92 26.66 28.68
N LEU A 458 -1.79 26.15 29.55
CA LEU A 458 -2.75 27.04 30.19
C LEU A 458 -1.84 27.97 30.99
N LYS A 459 -1.53 29.15 30.41
CA LYS A 459 -0.51 30.08 30.89
C LYS A 459 -0.92 30.63 32.26
N GLY A 460 -0.69 29.83 33.30
CA GLY A 460 -1.12 30.13 34.66
C GLY A 460 -2.56 30.63 34.74
N PRO A 461 -2.88 31.31 35.84
CA PRO A 461 -4.07 32.14 35.92
C PRO A 461 -4.08 33.20 34.81
N VAL A 462 -5.23 33.42 34.18
CA VAL A 462 -5.43 34.47 33.17
C VAL A 462 -6.26 35.61 33.75
N PRO A 463 -5.93 36.88 33.47
CA PRO A 463 -6.74 37.99 33.94
C PRO A 463 -8.13 37.93 33.30
N THR A 464 -9.17 37.99 34.13
CA THR A 464 -10.56 38.00 33.70
C THR A 464 -11.04 39.41 33.41
N LYS A 465 -12.18 39.53 32.72
CA LYS A 465 -12.88 40.81 32.56
C LYS A 465 -13.72 41.19 33.80
N HIS A 466 -13.77 40.35 34.83
CA HIS A 466 -14.57 40.63 36.02
C HIS A 466 -13.86 41.67 36.88
N PRO A 467 -14.55 42.77 37.27
CA PRO A 467 -13.95 43.79 38.11
C PRO A 467 -13.60 43.19 39.48
N ALA A 468 -12.39 43.46 39.96
CA ALA A 468 -12.00 43.10 41.33
C ALA A 468 -12.72 44.02 42.34
N LYS A 469 -12.92 43.52 43.57
CA LYS A 469 -13.56 44.29 44.65
C LYS A 469 -12.73 45.49 45.12
N ARG A 470 -11.42 45.49 44.87
CA ARG A 470 -10.49 46.56 45.27
C ARG A 470 -9.82 47.20 44.05
N GLY A 471 -9.67 48.52 44.07
CA GLY A 471 -8.95 49.26 43.03
C GLY A 471 -7.47 48.84 42.93
N GLY A 472 -6.95 48.74 41.71
CA GLY A 472 -5.56 48.32 41.45
C GLY A 472 -5.32 46.81 41.49
N ILE A 473 -6.38 46.01 41.69
CA ILE A 473 -6.34 44.55 41.71
C ILE A 473 -7.07 44.01 40.48
N VAL A 474 -6.62 42.87 39.95
CA VAL A 474 -7.27 42.18 38.83
C VAL A 474 -7.78 40.83 39.30
N THR A 475 -8.97 40.45 38.84
CA THR A 475 -9.51 39.11 39.07
C THR A 475 -8.87 38.16 38.07
N TRP A 476 -8.12 37.17 38.56
CA TRP A 476 -7.49 36.12 37.77
C TRP A 476 -8.35 34.85 37.79
N ALA A 477 -8.47 34.17 36.65
CA ALA A 477 -9.08 32.86 36.52
C ALA A 477 -8.00 31.81 36.34
N GLU A 478 -7.97 30.83 37.22
CA GLU A 478 -7.14 29.64 37.06
C GLU A 478 -8.03 28.47 36.69
N ILE A 479 -7.67 27.75 35.64
CA ILE A 479 -8.40 26.58 35.16
C ILE A 479 -7.48 25.38 35.32
N GLU A 480 -7.93 24.40 36.09
CA GLU A 480 -7.29 23.10 36.18
C GLU A 480 -8.16 22.09 35.43
N ALA A 481 -7.63 21.55 34.34
CA ALA A 481 -8.25 20.46 33.60
C ALA A 481 -7.57 19.14 34.00
N ARG A 482 -8.36 18.20 34.49
CA ARG A 482 -7.99 16.82 34.82
C ARG A 482 -8.84 15.89 33.96
N ALA A 483 -8.25 15.24 32.99
CA ALA A 483 -9.01 14.24 32.26
C ALA A 483 -8.85 12.87 32.91
N TYR A 484 -9.95 12.38 33.46
CA TYR A 484 -10.16 10.97 33.74
C TYR A 484 -11.09 10.46 32.66
N ILE A 485 -10.72 9.44 31.87
CA ILE A 485 -11.62 8.89 30.88
C ILE A 485 -11.72 7.39 31.07
N SER A 486 -12.91 6.98 31.48
CA SER A 486 -13.48 5.65 31.30
C SER A 486 -14.90 5.87 30.82
N GLU A 487 -15.30 5.21 29.73
CA GLU A 487 -16.70 4.90 29.50
C GLU A 487 -16.85 3.49 28.91
N THR A 488 -17.65 2.70 29.61
CA THR A 488 -18.59 1.72 29.06
C THR A 488 -19.93 2.39 28.76
N ASP A 489 -20.82 1.65 28.08
CA ASP A 489 -22.10 2.07 27.48
C ASP A 489 -22.96 3.10 28.27
N PRO A 490 -23.78 3.90 27.57
CA PRO A 490 -24.68 4.87 28.20
C PRO A 490 -25.58 4.21 29.26
N GLY A 491 -25.47 4.64 30.52
CA GLY A 491 -26.31 4.19 31.63
C GLY A 491 -25.61 3.40 32.74
N GLN A 492 -24.28 3.23 32.72
CA GLN A 492 -23.53 2.66 33.85
C GLN A 492 -22.76 3.73 34.63
N GLU A 493 -22.66 3.54 35.95
CA GLU A 493 -21.90 4.40 36.86
C GLU A 493 -20.41 4.43 36.50
N VAL A 494 -19.82 5.62 36.49
CA VAL A 494 -18.40 5.85 36.18
C VAL A 494 -17.58 5.62 37.46
N GLU A 495 -16.76 4.57 37.48
CA GLU A 495 -15.76 4.41 38.54
C GLU A 495 -14.61 5.41 38.35
N THR A 496 -14.52 6.38 39.25
CA THR A 496 -13.42 7.36 39.33
C THR A 496 -12.40 6.94 40.39
N PHE A 497 -11.12 6.85 40.01
CA PHE A 497 -10.04 6.51 40.95
C PHE A 497 -9.21 7.76 41.31
N GLY A 498 -9.00 8.00 42.61
CA GLY A 498 -8.08 9.03 43.12
C GLY A 498 -8.73 10.27 43.77
N GLY A 499 -10.03 10.24 44.06
CA GLY A 499 -10.67 11.18 45.01
C GLY A 499 -10.50 10.72 46.47
N LEU A 500 -10.62 11.63 47.43
CA LEU A 500 -10.90 11.25 48.83
C LEU A 500 -12.22 10.46 48.85
N GLU A 501 -12.34 9.46 49.72
CA GLU A 501 -13.26 8.29 49.68
C GLU A 501 -14.76 8.54 49.38
N GLU A 502 -15.25 9.78 49.28
CA GLU A 502 -16.68 10.07 49.09
C GLU A 502 -17.01 11.10 47.99
N GLU A 503 -16.04 11.76 47.33
CA GLU A 503 -16.34 12.71 46.24
C GLU A 503 -15.38 12.59 45.03
N PRO A 504 -15.89 12.28 43.82
CA PRO A 504 -15.08 12.30 42.61
C PRO A 504 -14.63 13.74 42.32
N LEU A 505 -13.32 13.96 42.19
CA LEU A 505 -12.78 15.27 41.85
C LEU A 505 -13.23 15.66 40.42
N PRO A 506 -13.78 16.87 40.21
CA PRO A 506 -14.29 17.28 38.90
C PRO A 506 -13.19 17.35 37.84
N GLN A 507 -13.54 16.94 36.60
CA GLN A 507 -12.61 16.87 35.46
C GLN A 507 -12.13 18.24 34.97
N ILE A 508 -12.88 19.30 35.20
CA ILE A 508 -12.37 20.67 35.10
C ILE A 508 -12.83 21.40 36.34
N ARG A 509 -11.93 22.14 36.96
CA ARG A 509 -12.29 23.10 38.01
C ARG A 509 -11.67 24.44 37.69
N GLY A 510 -12.47 25.48 37.87
CA GLY A 510 -12.03 26.85 37.76
C GLY A 510 -11.92 27.46 39.14
N ARG A 511 -11.04 28.44 39.34
CA ARG A 511 -11.16 29.35 40.48
C ARG A 511 -10.87 30.76 40.03
N ASN A 512 -11.62 31.70 40.58
CA ASN A 512 -11.34 33.11 40.42
C ASN A 512 -10.72 33.63 41.72
N PHE A 513 -9.65 34.41 41.62
CA PHE A 513 -9.06 35.05 42.79
C PHE A 513 -8.53 36.44 42.42
N GLU A 514 -8.49 37.32 43.41
CA GLU A 514 -8.06 38.70 43.23
C GLU A 514 -6.56 38.83 43.58
N ALA A 515 -5.75 39.35 42.65
CA ALA A 515 -4.34 39.63 42.88
C ALA A 515 -3.86 40.85 42.07
N PRO A 516 -2.81 41.57 42.51
CA PRO A 516 -2.24 42.67 41.74
C PRO A 516 -1.88 42.25 40.31
N PHE A 517 -1.92 43.19 39.38
CA PHE A 517 -1.45 42.92 38.02
C PHE A 517 0.06 42.65 38.06
N THR A 518 0.50 41.53 37.48
CA THR A 518 1.91 41.16 37.41
C THR A 518 2.34 40.88 35.97
N SER A 519 3.65 40.97 35.73
CA SER A 519 4.25 40.58 34.45
C SER A 519 4.00 39.10 34.14
N PRO A 520 3.92 38.68 32.86
CA PRO A 520 3.80 37.27 32.46
C PRO A 520 4.85 36.32 33.09
N ASN A 521 5.99 36.85 33.56
CA ASN A 521 7.04 36.07 34.21
C ASN A 521 6.83 35.88 35.73
N ASN A 522 5.79 36.49 36.32
CA ASN A 522 5.50 36.44 37.75
C ASN A 522 3.98 36.35 38.00
N VAL A 523 3.32 35.42 37.33
CA VAL A 523 1.86 35.23 37.45
C VAL A 523 1.52 34.81 38.89
N PRO A 524 0.53 35.45 39.54
CA PRO A 524 0.18 35.11 40.92
C PRO A 524 -0.37 33.69 41.00
N VAL A 525 -0.12 33.00 42.11
CA VAL A 525 -0.71 31.68 42.38
C VAL A 525 -2.02 31.87 43.11
N GLY A 526 -3.10 31.26 42.60
CA GLY A 526 -4.41 31.37 43.20
C GLY A 526 -4.46 30.87 44.64
N ARG A 527 -5.13 31.63 45.51
CA ARG A 527 -5.56 31.18 46.83
C ARG A 527 -7.07 31.27 46.88
N GLY A 528 -7.73 30.19 47.28
CA GLY A 528 -9.18 30.10 47.30
C GLY A 528 -9.68 28.70 46.97
N GLU A 529 -10.94 28.46 47.31
CA GLU A 529 -11.67 27.23 47.02
C GLU A 529 -11.87 27.10 45.50
N TRP A 530 -11.70 25.88 45.00
CA TRP A 530 -11.98 25.61 43.59
C TRP A 530 -13.48 25.58 43.37
N ASP A 531 -13.95 26.31 42.37
CA ASP A 531 -15.34 26.24 41.94
C ASP A 531 -15.55 24.90 41.22
N THR A 532 -16.11 23.95 41.97
CA THR A 532 -16.50 22.63 41.47
C THR A 532 -17.74 22.67 40.58
N LYS A 533 -18.44 23.82 40.48
CA LYS A 533 -19.65 23.99 39.67
C LYS A 533 -19.38 24.24 38.19
N VAL A 534 -18.13 24.48 37.77
CA VAL A 534 -17.77 24.51 36.34
C VAL A 534 -17.58 23.07 35.85
N THR A 535 -18.65 22.29 35.88
CA THR A 535 -18.71 20.91 35.41
C THR A 535 -18.75 20.90 33.89
N ARG A 536 -17.59 20.81 33.25
CA ARG A 536 -17.51 20.12 31.97
C ARG A 536 -16.74 18.84 32.19
N THR A 537 -17.47 17.76 32.03
CA THR A 537 -16.89 16.44 32.11
C THR A 537 -16.08 16.15 30.83
N GLY A 538 -15.16 15.20 30.88
CA GLY A 538 -14.56 14.59 29.70
C GLY A 538 -15.66 14.02 28.78
N LEU A 539 -16.78 13.59 29.36
CA LEU A 539 -17.99 13.25 28.62
C LEU A 539 -18.50 14.44 27.81
N ASP A 540 -18.61 15.62 28.42
CA ASP A 540 -19.10 16.82 27.73
C ASP A 540 -18.12 17.26 26.63
N ILE A 541 -16.82 17.17 26.87
CA ILE A 541 -15.80 17.58 25.90
C ILE A 541 -15.68 16.58 24.74
N LEU A 542 -15.87 15.29 24.97
CA LEU A 542 -15.76 14.27 23.93
C LEU A 542 -17.09 14.02 23.22
N TYR A 543 -18.19 14.02 23.98
CA TYR A 543 -19.50 13.52 23.56
C TYR A 543 -20.67 14.51 23.69
N SER A 544 -20.50 15.72 24.24
CA SER A 544 -21.65 16.65 24.34
C SER A 544 -22.24 16.96 22.98
N THR A 545 -23.57 16.86 22.91
CA THR A 545 -24.38 17.30 21.78
C THR A 545 -25.05 18.66 22.04
N GLU A 546 -24.96 19.17 23.27
CA GLU A 546 -25.67 20.36 23.73
C GLU A 546 -24.71 21.50 24.12
N GLY A 547 -25.12 22.74 23.81
CA GLY A 547 -24.40 23.96 24.15
C GLY A 547 -23.42 24.49 23.10
N PRO A 548 -22.67 25.57 23.42
CA PRO A 548 -21.83 26.31 22.46
C PRO A 548 -20.53 25.60 22.06
N ALA A 549 -20.18 24.47 22.68
CA ALA A 549 -19.06 23.63 22.28
C ALA A 549 -19.56 22.20 22.07
N LYS A 550 -19.62 21.77 20.82
CA LYS A 550 -19.90 20.38 20.48
C LYS A 550 -18.70 19.52 20.89
N GLY A 551 -18.95 18.33 21.43
CA GLY A 551 -17.89 17.40 21.81
C GLY A 551 -17.00 17.03 20.63
N TYR A 552 -15.73 16.69 20.89
CA TYR A 552 -14.71 16.41 19.87
C TYR A 552 -15.09 15.20 19.00
N LEU A 553 -15.60 14.12 19.61
CA LEU A 553 -16.02 12.91 18.89
C LEU A 553 -17.40 13.08 18.22
N VAL A 554 -18.27 13.95 18.77
CA VAL A 554 -19.56 14.30 18.15
C VAL A 554 -19.40 15.27 16.97
N SER A 555 -18.49 16.24 17.06
CA SER A 555 -18.11 17.08 15.92
C SER A 555 -17.44 16.24 14.84
N ALA A 556 -16.67 15.23 15.26
CA ALA A 556 -16.15 14.21 14.37
C ALA A 556 -17.21 13.24 13.83
N LYS A 557 -18.52 13.32 14.13
CA LYS A 557 -19.51 12.47 13.43
C LYS A 557 -19.57 12.71 11.91
N HIS A 558 -19.06 13.84 11.44
CA HIS A 558 -18.83 14.07 10.00
C HIS A 558 -17.38 13.79 9.55
N GLU A 559 -16.45 13.58 10.48
CA GLU A 559 -15.00 13.36 10.23
C GLU A 559 -14.41 12.33 11.21
N SER A 560 -15.10 11.21 11.43
CA SER A 560 -14.79 10.30 12.54
C SER A 560 -13.40 9.71 12.35
N GLY A 561 -12.55 9.82 13.37
CA GLY A 561 -11.18 9.31 13.37
C GLY A 561 -11.11 7.94 12.70
N TRP A 562 -10.47 7.92 11.53
CA TRP A 562 -10.40 6.79 10.59
C TRP A 562 -10.02 5.45 11.24
N PHE A 563 -9.37 5.48 12.40
CA PHE A 563 -8.97 4.28 13.13
C PHE A 563 -10.15 3.43 13.64
N PHE A 564 -11.31 4.02 13.95
CA PHE A 564 -12.35 3.36 14.75
C PHE A 564 -13.56 2.83 13.97
N PHE A 565 -13.79 3.32 12.74
CA PHE A 565 -14.91 2.88 11.90
C PHE A 565 -14.85 1.38 11.52
N PHE A 566 -13.70 0.74 11.68
CA PHE A 566 -13.44 -0.61 11.14
C PHE A 566 -13.51 -1.75 12.17
N LYS A 567 -13.85 -1.48 13.44
CA LYS A 567 -13.86 -2.50 14.49
C LYS A 567 -15.21 -3.20 14.60
N ARG A 568 -15.17 -4.53 14.77
CA ARG A 568 -16.36 -5.40 14.90
C ARG A 568 -16.59 -5.97 16.31
N PHE A 569 -15.69 -5.70 17.26
CA PHE A 569 -15.77 -6.22 18.62
C PHE A 569 -15.71 -5.07 19.63
N PRO A 570 -16.42 -5.17 20.77
CA PRO A 570 -16.38 -4.16 21.82
C PRO A 570 -14.97 -4.09 22.42
N VAL A 571 -14.44 -2.88 22.53
CA VAL A 571 -13.18 -2.61 23.23
C VAL A 571 -13.44 -1.43 24.15
N LYS A 572 -13.06 -1.55 25.42
CA LYS A 572 -13.07 -0.42 26.34
C LYS A 572 -11.87 0.48 26.01
N TYR A 573 -12.11 1.76 25.81
CA TYR A 573 -11.05 2.72 25.53
C TYR A 573 -10.77 3.57 26.75
N PHE A 574 -9.49 3.77 27.02
CA PHE A 574 -9.02 4.75 27.98
C PHE A 574 -8.25 5.80 27.20
N VAL A 575 -8.68 7.05 27.35
CA VAL A 575 -7.88 8.20 26.92
C VAL A 575 -7.15 8.68 28.16
N ILE A 576 -5.83 8.66 28.11
CA ILE A 576 -5.00 9.02 29.24
C ILE A 576 -4.43 10.41 28.97
N ILE A 577 -4.74 11.35 29.87
CA ILE A 577 -4.32 12.74 29.75
C ILE A 577 -3.36 13.06 30.88
N ASP A 578 -2.21 13.66 30.53
CA ASP A 578 -1.26 14.11 31.53
C ASP A 578 -1.82 15.35 32.24
N VAL A 579 -1.91 15.30 33.57
CA VAL A 579 -2.28 16.46 34.39
C VAL A 579 -1.16 17.52 34.40
N GLN A 580 0.06 17.15 34.04
CA GLN A 580 1.19 18.06 33.94
C GLN A 580 1.36 18.60 32.52
N GLN A 581 1.06 19.89 32.37
CA GLN A 581 1.17 20.59 31.10
C GLN A 581 2.61 20.66 30.60
N GLY A 582 2.79 20.61 29.28
CA GLY A 582 4.10 20.74 28.62
C GLY A 582 5.09 19.60 28.91
N ARG A 583 4.69 18.59 29.69
CA ARG A 583 5.49 17.38 29.91
C ARG A 583 5.45 16.51 28.66
N ALA A 584 6.58 15.97 28.24
CA ALA A 584 6.59 15.09 27.08
C ALA A 584 5.70 13.86 27.30
N VAL A 585 4.92 13.47 26.29
CA VAL A 585 4.04 12.28 26.30
C VAL A 585 4.80 11.01 26.72
N SER A 586 6.11 10.95 26.47
CA SER A 586 6.98 9.86 26.90
C SER A 586 6.97 9.64 28.43
N HIS A 587 6.78 10.67 29.25
CA HIS A 587 6.67 10.53 30.70
C HIS A 587 5.35 9.90 31.11
N LEU A 588 4.24 10.35 30.50
CA LEU A 588 2.93 9.73 30.73
C LEU A 588 2.97 8.26 30.31
N ALA A 589 3.50 7.97 29.12
CA ALA A 589 3.64 6.61 28.62
C ALA A 589 4.45 5.73 29.58
N LYS A 590 5.57 6.24 30.13
CA LYS A 590 6.37 5.55 31.16
C LYS A 590 5.57 5.28 32.43
N ALA A 591 4.79 6.25 32.92
CA ALA A 591 3.99 6.09 34.12
C ALA A 591 2.89 5.02 33.93
N VAL A 592 2.20 5.05 32.78
CA VAL A 592 1.18 4.05 32.45
C VAL A 592 1.82 2.67 32.26
N ALA A 593 2.98 2.59 31.59
CA ALA A 593 3.71 1.34 31.44
C ALA A 593 4.14 0.76 32.80
N TRP A 594 4.61 1.61 33.72
CA TRP A 594 4.93 1.18 35.08
C TRP A 594 3.71 0.67 35.84
N ALA A 595 2.56 1.35 35.71
CA ALA A 595 1.32 0.89 36.30
C ALA A 595 0.87 -0.47 35.73
N ALA A 596 1.00 -0.67 34.41
CA ALA A 596 0.71 -1.94 33.75
C ALA A 596 1.63 -3.07 34.23
N LEU A 597 2.93 -2.81 34.36
CA LEU A 597 3.90 -3.76 34.91
C LEU A 597 3.58 -4.16 36.35
N ARG A 598 3.14 -3.20 37.18
CA ARG A 598 2.70 -3.48 38.56
C ARG A 598 1.42 -4.31 38.59
N ALA A 599 0.44 -3.97 37.75
CA ALA A 599 -0.82 -4.71 37.67
C ALA A 599 -0.63 -6.17 37.24
N GLN A 600 0.36 -6.43 36.39
CA GLN A 600 0.75 -7.78 35.96
C GLN A 600 1.67 -8.50 36.96
N GLY A 601 2.11 -7.84 38.05
CA GLY A 601 2.96 -8.43 39.08
C GLY A 601 4.47 -8.43 38.78
N PHE A 602 4.92 -7.85 37.67
CA PHE A 602 6.35 -7.74 37.32
C PHE A 602 7.09 -6.67 38.12
N ALA A 603 6.36 -5.72 38.71
CA ALA A 603 6.92 -4.58 39.43
C ALA A 603 6.24 -4.37 40.79
N LYS A 604 6.99 -3.82 41.74
CA LYS A 604 6.50 -3.41 43.07
C LYS A 604 7.12 -2.09 43.48
N GLY A 605 6.40 -1.34 44.32
CA GLY A 605 6.87 -0.07 44.89
C GLY A 605 6.79 1.13 43.94
N GLU A 606 7.56 2.17 44.30
CA GLU A 606 7.70 3.39 43.51
C GLU A 606 8.54 3.14 42.25
N TYR A 607 8.38 4.01 41.25
CA TYR A 607 9.15 3.94 40.02
C TYR A 607 10.63 4.19 40.33
N ASP A 608 11.47 3.25 39.93
CA ASP A 608 12.92 3.37 39.87
C ASP A 608 13.39 2.86 38.51
N ALA A 609 14.38 3.50 37.90
CA ALA A 609 14.80 3.18 36.55
C ALA A 609 15.33 1.74 36.42
N ARG A 610 16.04 1.24 37.45
CA ARG A 610 16.55 -0.13 37.46
C ARG A 610 15.44 -1.14 37.72
N ASN A 611 14.51 -0.84 38.64
CA ASN A 611 13.33 -1.68 38.86
C ASN A 611 12.45 -1.77 37.61
N TYR A 612 12.29 -0.66 36.88
CA TYR A 612 11.60 -0.63 35.59
C TYR A 612 12.30 -1.50 34.55
N ALA A 613 13.62 -1.38 34.41
CA ALA A 613 14.39 -2.20 33.46
C ALA A 613 14.27 -3.71 33.77
N ARG A 614 14.33 -4.10 35.05
CA ARG A 614 14.12 -5.49 35.48
C ARG A 614 12.72 -6.00 35.19
N ALA A 615 11.69 -5.22 35.52
CA ALA A 615 10.30 -5.57 35.25
C ALA A 615 10.02 -5.68 33.75
N SER A 616 10.61 -4.78 32.95
CA SER A 616 10.62 -4.83 31.50
C SER A 616 11.22 -6.15 30.99
N ASP A 617 12.43 -6.49 31.43
CA ASP A 617 13.13 -7.70 30.97
C ASP A 617 12.34 -8.97 31.30
N GLN A 618 11.74 -9.02 32.49
CA GLN A 618 10.84 -10.12 32.87
C GLN A 618 9.60 -10.20 31.97
N LEU A 619 8.91 -9.08 31.73
CA LEU A 619 7.74 -9.03 30.84
C LEU A 619 8.11 -9.47 29.42
N PHE A 620 9.21 -8.96 28.87
CA PHE A 620 9.69 -9.32 27.54
C PHE A 620 10.00 -10.82 27.46
N GLN A 621 10.69 -11.38 28.44
CA GLN A 621 11.05 -12.79 28.45
C GLN A 621 9.82 -13.70 28.56
N GLU A 622 8.87 -13.36 29.43
CA GLU A 622 7.63 -14.14 29.60
C GLU A 622 6.79 -14.10 28.32
N ARG A 623 6.60 -12.90 27.74
CA ARG A 623 5.82 -12.75 26.51
C ARG A 623 6.54 -13.35 25.30
N ALA A 624 7.86 -13.26 25.21
CA ALA A 624 8.60 -13.94 24.16
C ALA A 624 8.46 -15.47 24.26
N LYS A 625 8.52 -16.02 25.48
CA LYS A 625 8.30 -17.45 25.72
C LYS A 625 6.89 -17.90 25.31
N GLU A 626 5.88 -17.08 25.62
CA GLU A 626 4.49 -17.33 25.21
C GLU A 626 4.30 -17.21 23.69
N ARG A 627 4.76 -16.11 23.09
CA ARG A 627 4.52 -15.78 21.68
C ARG A 627 5.37 -16.60 20.72
N TYR A 628 6.59 -16.95 21.10
CA TYR A 628 7.48 -17.81 20.33
C TYR A 628 7.52 -19.24 20.88
N SER A 629 6.49 -19.70 21.61
CA SER A 629 6.42 -21.07 22.13
C SER A 629 6.45 -22.15 21.03
N TRP A 630 6.17 -21.76 19.78
CA TRP A 630 6.21 -22.58 18.58
C TRP A 630 7.59 -22.61 17.91
N LYS A 631 8.52 -21.73 18.34
CA LYS A 631 9.92 -21.69 17.89
C LYS A 631 10.84 -22.31 18.95
N PRO A 632 11.95 -22.98 18.55
CA PRO A 632 13.00 -23.36 19.49
C PRO A 632 13.53 -22.13 20.24
N SER A 633 13.75 -22.24 21.55
CA SER A 633 14.26 -21.11 22.36
C SER A 633 15.64 -20.61 21.96
N SER A 634 16.41 -21.41 21.20
CA SER A 634 17.69 -21.01 20.61
C SER A 634 17.54 -20.05 19.43
N SER A 635 16.35 -19.99 18.80
CA SER A 635 16.10 -19.21 17.59
C SER A 635 15.57 -17.80 17.84
N TRP A 636 15.24 -17.47 19.08
CA TRP A 636 14.75 -16.15 19.47
C TRP A 636 15.44 -15.65 20.73
N GLY A 637 15.50 -14.34 20.88
CA GLY A 637 16.10 -13.68 22.03
C GLY A 637 15.51 -12.30 22.26
N THR A 638 15.35 -11.95 23.52
CA THR A 638 14.86 -10.64 23.95
C THR A 638 16.04 -9.69 24.15
N THR A 639 15.81 -8.39 23.98
CA THR A 639 16.76 -7.36 24.42
C THR A 639 16.61 -7.16 25.92
N SER A 640 17.71 -6.92 26.63
CA SER A 640 17.68 -6.62 28.07
C SER A 640 17.96 -5.14 28.30
N MET A 641 16.92 -4.43 28.76
CA MET A 641 17.03 -3.03 29.15
C MET A 641 17.97 -2.86 30.35
N GLU A 642 18.02 -3.83 31.28
CA GLU A 642 18.95 -3.76 32.41
C GLU A 642 20.41 -3.91 31.93
N ALA A 643 20.69 -4.82 30.98
CA ALA A 643 22.01 -4.98 30.40
C ALA A 643 22.44 -3.74 29.61
N ASP A 644 21.53 -3.14 28.83
CA ASP A 644 21.79 -1.90 28.10
C ASP A 644 22.14 -0.76 29.07
N MET A 645 21.42 -0.62 30.19
CA MET A 645 21.71 0.36 31.23
C MET A 645 23.06 0.12 31.94
N GLN A 646 23.47 -1.13 32.13
CA GLN A 646 24.78 -1.46 32.73
C GLN A 646 25.94 -1.27 31.75
N SER A 647 25.71 -1.52 30.47
CA SER A 647 26.71 -1.38 29.41
C SER A 647 26.94 0.07 28.98
N ALA A 648 25.96 0.95 29.21
CA ALA A 648 26.12 2.39 29.12
C ALA A 648 27.09 2.84 30.22
N ALA A 649 28.40 2.72 29.94
CA ALA A 649 29.45 3.19 30.82
C ALA A 649 29.09 4.60 31.31
N PRO A 650 29.27 4.91 32.61
CA PRO A 650 29.05 6.25 33.10
C PRO A 650 29.86 7.16 32.19
N ILE A 651 29.17 8.07 31.50
CA ILE A 651 29.81 9.08 30.67
C ILE A 651 30.71 9.82 31.66
N THR A 652 31.97 9.43 31.73
CA THR A 652 32.96 10.08 32.58
C THR A 652 32.93 11.51 32.12
N ALA A 653 32.45 12.38 33.01
CA ALA A 653 32.31 13.80 32.75
C ALA A 653 33.63 14.28 32.16
N SER A 654 33.64 14.50 30.84
CA SER A 654 34.80 15.07 30.18
C SER A 654 34.96 16.46 30.82
N PRO A 655 36.14 16.79 31.37
CA PRO A 655 36.33 18.07 32.04
C PRO A 655 35.92 19.17 31.08
N SER A 656 34.94 19.97 31.51
CA SER A 656 34.34 21.04 30.73
C SER A 656 35.39 22.10 30.40
N THR A 657 36.04 22.00 29.26
CA THR A 657 36.77 23.12 28.67
C THR A 657 35.73 24.01 28.00
N SER A 658 35.34 25.07 28.72
CA SER A 658 34.51 26.14 28.17
C SER A 658 35.29 26.87 27.06
N SER A 659 34.98 26.55 25.81
CA SER A 659 35.22 27.45 24.68
C SER A 659 33.99 27.39 23.77
N GLN A 660 33.04 28.27 24.03
CA GLN A 660 31.95 28.55 23.11
C GLN A 660 32.54 29.18 21.84
N LYS A 661 32.50 28.45 20.73
CA LYS A 661 32.57 29.04 19.38
C LYS A 661 31.15 29.35 18.90
N PRO A 662 30.91 30.52 18.28
CA PRO A 662 29.58 30.90 17.80
C PRO A 662 29.15 30.04 16.60
N LEU A 663 27.89 29.63 16.63
CA LEU A 663 27.17 28.99 15.52
C LEU A 663 26.87 30.02 14.43
N SER A 664 27.63 30.00 13.35
CA SER A 664 27.19 30.49 12.05
C SER A 664 27.61 29.50 10.96
N ASN A 665 26.68 29.27 10.03
CA ASN A 665 26.75 28.41 8.84
C ASN A 665 26.37 26.93 9.02
N ILE A 666 25.07 26.67 8.97
CA ILE A 666 24.52 25.38 8.51
C ILE A 666 23.94 25.60 7.12
N ASP A 667 24.52 24.90 6.14
CA ASP A 667 24.14 24.86 4.72
C ASP A 667 22.85 24.03 4.55
N PRO A 668 21.76 24.60 3.98
CA PRO A 668 20.47 23.91 3.83
C PRO A 668 20.38 22.92 2.65
N SER A 669 21.48 22.58 1.96
CA SER A 669 21.42 21.80 0.71
C SER A 669 21.52 20.26 0.82
N ARG A 670 21.54 19.67 2.02
CA ARG A 670 21.64 18.20 2.18
C ARG A 670 20.58 17.61 3.11
N ALA A 671 19.39 17.33 2.57
CA ALA A 671 18.46 16.39 3.19
C ALA A 671 17.46 15.80 2.18
N LEU A 672 17.78 14.64 1.59
CA LEU A 672 16.80 13.64 1.14
C LEU A 672 17.45 12.24 1.13
N PRO A 673 17.01 11.26 1.94
CA PRO A 673 17.38 9.87 1.77
C PRO A 673 16.47 9.18 0.74
N LYS A 674 17.08 8.56 -0.27
CA LYS A 674 16.43 7.64 -1.21
C LYS A 674 16.00 6.37 -0.47
N LEU A 675 14.71 6.03 -0.53
CA LEU A 675 14.20 4.71 -0.17
C LEU A 675 14.62 3.70 -1.25
N ARG A 676 15.53 2.79 -0.90
CA ARG A 676 15.92 1.64 -1.73
C ARG A 676 16.03 0.41 -0.82
N GLY A 677 15.30 -0.66 -1.17
CA GLY A 677 15.69 -2.05 -0.90
C GLY A 677 14.99 -2.78 0.26
N MET A 678 13.86 -3.43 -0.03
CA MET A 678 13.53 -4.73 0.55
C MET A 678 13.78 -5.78 -0.53
N PHE A 679 15.02 -6.26 -0.66
CA PHE A 679 15.39 -7.58 -1.16
C PHE A 679 16.86 -7.80 -0.74
N SER A 680 17.08 -8.85 0.04
CA SER A 680 18.35 -9.19 0.71
C SER A 680 19.44 -9.52 -0.31
N SER A 681 20.60 -8.88 -0.21
CA SER A 681 21.83 -9.31 -0.91
C SER A 681 22.54 -10.38 -0.08
N ARG A 682 22.63 -11.60 -0.60
CA ARG A 682 23.61 -12.59 -0.12
C ARG A 682 25.01 -12.03 -0.41
N LYS A 683 25.85 -11.94 0.63
CA LYS A 683 27.30 -11.75 0.48
C LYS A 683 27.90 -13.00 -0.14
N ALA A 684 28.69 -12.83 -1.20
CA ALA A 684 29.59 -13.85 -1.68
C ALA A 684 30.88 -13.73 -0.88
N ASP A 685 31.14 -14.70 0.00
CA ASP A 685 32.47 -14.86 0.59
C ASP A 685 33.34 -15.62 -0.42
N SER A 686 34.46 -15.00 -0.76
CA SER A 686 35.51 -15.54 -1.61
C SER A 686 36.22 -16.68 -0.90
N VAL A 687 36.20 -17.87 -1.49
CA VAL A 687 37.07 -18.98 -1.13
C VAL A 687 38.48 -18.66 -1.62
N GLU A 688 39.41 -18.59 -0.68
CA GLU A 688 40.84 -18.46 -0.91
C GLU A 688 41.43 -19.83 -1.28
N LYS A 689 42.39 -19.79 -2.21
CA LYS A 689 43.10 -20.94 -2.80
C LYS A 689 43.83 -21.80 -1.75
N LYS A 690 43.74 -23.13 -1.92
CA LYS A 690 44.90 -24.03 -1.98
C LYS A 690 44.60 -25.19 -2.92
#